data_AF-A0A1V4ICB0-F1
#
_entry.id   AF-A0A1V4ICB0-F1
#
_cell.length_a   1.000
_cell.length_b   1.000
_cell.length_c   1.000
_cell.angle_alpha   90.00
_cell.angle_beta   90.00
_cell.angle_gamma   90.00
#
_symmetry.space_group_name_H-M   'P 1'
#
loop_
_entity.id
_entity.type
_entity.pdbx_description
1 polymer ?
#
loop_
_entity_poly.entity_id
_entity_poly.type
_entity_poly.pdbx_seq_one_letter_code
_entity_poly.pdbx_strand_id
1 'polypeptide(L)'
;MEKSNSKKLGKVPFIFSLTILLVLLCSPVAVFADESNLKVPELSTGQNGLLKLGLIVCILGIGFGFYQFTKIRKIRAHKSMLDVSNTIFETCKTYLIQQGKFIGILLILIAIIIAFYFGYLQGTSIGGVLLILAWTVVGILGSYGVAWYGIRMNTLANSRMAFSSLEKKPLKLLNIPLDAGMSIGVLLICVELFMMLIILLFVPRNLAGASFIGFAVGESLGASALRIAGGIFTKIADIGSDLMKIVFKIKEDDPRNPGVIADCTGDNAGDSVGPTADGFETYGVTGVAIVSFIVLGVGMAFPESTRIAVQTDLLTWIFTMRILMVITSVVAFYINKAVSSAVFGKTDDFDFEKPLTNLVWITSILSMIMIFIVSYLIIGPGSAVADKASNLWLVLSVIISCGTLGGALIPEFTKAFTSGKSKHVQEVVGASKQGGASLNILAGFVAGNFSSFWMGLVFVVLMFIAYFASTFGLSDIMVYPSVFAFGLVAFGLLGMGPVTIAVDSYGPVTDNAQSVYELSLIEEIKDVDKEIEKDFGFKPDFEKAKYYLEANDGAGNTFKATAKPVLIGTAVVGATTMIFSLILVIEETLKVKPEQILNLLNPFTILGFMCGGAIIYWFTGAATQAVSTGAYRAVEYIKKNIQLDEKADLKASTEKSKEVVKICTQYAQKGMLNIFITVFCFALAFAFFSAPRGKENGPAAFFIAYLISIAVFGLFQAVFMANAGGCWDNAKKVVEVDLQQKGSPLHDACVVGDTVGDPFKDTSSVALNPIIKFTTLFGTLAMEIAISEKFRDVAPYIGCVFLIIALIFVWRSFYRMRIDTQKN
;
A
#
# COMPACT_ATOMS: atom_id res chain seq x y z
N MET A 1 4.70 -24.31 45.77
CA MET A 1 4.15 -25.66 45.52
C MET A 1 2.65 -25.51 45.30
N GLU A 2 2.22 -25.40 44.04
CA GLU A 2 0.89 -25.79 43.57
C GLU A 2 0.96 -25.81 42.03
N LYS A 3 1.16 -27.00 41.48
CA LYS A 3 1.27 -27.24 40.05
C LYS A 3 -0.13 -27.25 39.45
N SER A 4 -0.54 -26.15 38.82
CA SER A 4 -1.65 -26.20 37.86
C SER A 4 -1.09 -26.51 36.46
N ASN A 5 -1.31 -27.75 36.03
CA ASN A 5 -1.01 -28.25 34.70
C ASN A 5 -1.80 -27.46 33.63
N SER A 6 -1.18 -26.46 33.00
CA SER A 6 -1.70 -25.95 31.73
C SER A 6 -1.39 -26.97 30.63
N LYS A 7 -2.35 -27.86 30.37
CA LYS A 7 -2.36 -28.72 29.20
C LYS A 7 -2.08 -27.89 27.95
N LYS A 8 -1.20 -28.42 27.09
CA LYS A 8 -1.01 -27.99 25.70
C LYS A 8 -2.38 -27.74 25.04
N LEU A 9 -2.79 -26.49 24.89
CA LEU A 9 -3.86 -26.13 23.95
C LEU A 9 -3.30 -26.36 22.55
N GLY A 10 -3.64 -27.52 21.98
CA GLY A 10 -3.30 -27.90 20.62
C GLY A 10 -3.85 -26.92 19.59
N LYS A 11 -3.29 -27.02 18.39
CA LYS A 11 -3.58 -26.29 17.15
C LYS A 11 -5.03 -26.46 16.62
N VAL A 12 -6.05 -26.24 17.44
CA VAL A 12 -7.46 -26.57 17.14
C VAL A 12 -8.42 -25.37 16.93
N PRO A 13 -8.15 -24.10 17.31
CA PRO A 13 -9.20 -23.07 17.19
C PRO A 13 -9.50 -22.66 15.74
N PHE A 14 -8.53 -22.73 14.82
CA PHE A 14 -8.73 -22.32 13.42
C PHE A 14 -9.58 -23.32 12.64
N ILE A 15 -9.33 -24.63 12.82
CA ILE A 15 -10.11 -25.68 12.17
C ILE A 15 -11.55 -25.63 12.67
N PHE A 16 -11.76 -25.41 13.97
CA PHE A 16 -13.10 -25.33 14.55
C PHE A 16 -13.93 -24.17 13.98
N SER A 17 -13.33 -23.00 13.76
CA SER A 17 -13.97 -21.87 13.08
C SER A 17 -14.28 -22.17 11.61
N LEU A 18 -13.40 -22.88 10.90
CA LEU A 18 -13.62 -23.28 9.50
C LEU A 18 -14.75 -24.32 9.38
N THR A 19 -14.86 -25.24 10.34
CA THR A 19 -15.94 -26.25 10.39
C THR A 19 -17.29 -25.58 10.68
N ILE A 20 -17.35 -24.59 11.56
CA ILE A 20 -18.58 -23.81 11.81
C ILE A 20 -18.99 -23.03 10.55
N LEU A 21 -18.03 -22.44 9.84
CA LEU A 21 -18.26 -21.77 8.55
C LEU A 21 -18.86 -22.73 7.51
N LEU A 22 -18.28 -23.93 7.35
CA LEU A 22 -18.77 -24.97 6.44
C LEU A 22 -20.17 -25.45 6.81
N VAL A 23 -20.46 -25.64 8.10
CA VAL A 23 -21.78 -26.12 8.57
C VAL A 23 -22.86 -25.06 8.39
N LEU A 24 -22.56 -23.77 8.59
CA LEU A 24 -23.51 -22.67 8.40
C LEU A 24 -23.81 -22.39 6.92
N LEU A 25 -22.83 -22.62 6.02
CA LEU A 25 -22.99 -22.38 4.58
C LEU A 25 -23.69 -23.54 3.84
N CYS A 26 -23.81 -24.73 4.43
CA CYS A 26 -24.32 -25.94 3.78
C CYS A 26 -25.81 -26.27 4.06
N SER A 27 -26.62 -25.34 4.59
CA SER A 27 -28.06 -25.61 4.77
C SER A 27 -28.82 -25.54 3.42
N PRO A 28 -29.60 -26.57 3.05
CA PRO A 28 -30.10 -26.71 1.67
C PRO A 28 -31.41 -25.95 1.43
N VAL A 29 -31.41 -25.04 0.46
CA VAL A 29 -32.61 -24.55 -0.23
C VAL A 29 -32.30 -24.48 -1.72
N ALA A 30 -32.92 -25.39 -2.49
CA ALA A 30 -32.68 -25.54 -3.92
C ALA A 30 -33.68 -24.71 -4.75
N VAL A 31 -33.21 -23.66 -5.43
CA VAL A 31 -33.82 -23.05 -6.64
C VAL A 31 -32.72 -22.31 -7.43
N PHE A 32 -32.68 -22.49 -8.76
CA PHE A 32 -31.77 -21.82 -9.71
C PHE A 32 -32.33 -20.45 -10.16
N ALA A 33 -31.47 -19.42 -10.23
CA ALA A 33 -31.74 -18.10 -10.82
C ALA A 33 -30.43 -17.36 -11.20
N ASP A 34 -30.57 -16.25 -11.94
CA ASP A 34 -29.80 -15.77 -13.11
C ASP A 34 -28.57 -14.86 -12.85
N GLU A 35 -27.79 -14.66 -13.92
CA GLU A 35 -26.40 -14.20 -14.07
C GLU A 35 -25.97 -12.86 -13.44
N SER A 36 -24.69 -12.80 -13.04
CA SER A 36 -23.99 -11.68 -12.40
C SER A 36 -24.30 -10.27 -12.93
N ASN A 37 -24.47 -9.32 -12.01
CA ASN A 37 -24.91 -7.94 -12.26
C ASN A 37 -23.89 -7.04 -13.01
N LEU A 38 -22.68 -7.50 -13.34
CA LEU A 38 -21.67 -6.72 -14.07
C LEU A 38 -21.46 -7.27 -15.49
N LYS A 39 -22.38 -6.96 -16.39
CA LYS A 39 -22.30 -7.34 -17.81
C LYS A 39 -21.43 -6.35 -18.58
N VAL A 40 -20.17 -6.73 -18.83
CA VAL A 40 -19.22 -5.90 -19.59
C VAL A 40 -19.63 -5.86 -21.06
N PRO A 41 -19.77 -4.69 -21.70
CA PRO A 41 -20.22 -4.58 -23.09
C PRO A 41 -19.19 -5.10 -24.10
N GLU A 42 -19.66 -5.47 -25.29
CA GLU A 42 -18.79 -5.85 -26.40
C GLU A 42 -18.15 -4.62 -27.05
N LEU A 43 -16.82 -4.61 -27.09
CA LEU A 43 -16.04 -3.56 -27.75
C LEU A 43 -16.08 -3.72 -29.27
N SER A 44 -16.04 -2.62 -30.00
CA SER A 44 -15.90 -2.61 -31.46
C SER A 44 -14.55 -3.16 -31.92
N THR A 45 -14.44 -3.55 -33.20
CA THR A 45 -13.18 -4.04 -33.77
C THR A 45 -12.03 -3.03 -33.64
N GLY A 46 -12.32 -1.73 -33.82
CA GLY A 46 -11.34 -0.66 -33.67
C GLY A 46 -10.87 -0.49 -32.23
N GLN A 47 -11.80 -0.46 -31.27
CA GLN A 47 -11.50 -0.39 -29.84
C GLN A 47 -10.68 -1.61 -29.38
N ASN A 48 -11.07 -2.82 -29.82
CA ASN A 48 -10.29 -4.04 -29.56
C ASN A 48 -8.88 -3.95 -30.14
N GLY A 49 -8.71 -3.44 -31.36
CA GLY A 49 -7.40 -3.23 -31.98
C GLY A 49 -6.52 -2.29 -31.15
N LEU A 50 -7.07 -1.16 -30.73
CA LEU A 50 -6.38 -0.17 -29.90
C LEU A 50 -5.94 -0.76 -28.54
N LEU A 51 -6.83 -1.46 -27.84
CA LEU A 51 -6.50 -2.04 -26.54
C LEU A 51 -5.54 -3.23 -26.64
N LYS A 52 -5.52 -3.96 -27.77
CA LYS A 52 -4.49 -4.96 -28.07
C LYS A 52 -3.11 -4.32 -28.27
N LEU A 53 -3.02 -3.13 -28.87
CA LEU A 53 -1.76 -2.36 -28.87
C LEU A 53 -1.32 -2.03 -27.43
N GLY A 54 -2.29 -1.78 -26.54
CA GLY A 54 -2.06 -1.64 -25.11
C GLY A 54 -1.33 -2.81 -24.47
N LEU A 55 -1.66 -4.06 -24.85
CA LEU A 55 -0.95 -5.25 -24.38
C LEU A 55 0.53 -5.23 -24.81
N ILE A 56 0.81 -4.75 -26.02
CA ILE A 56 2.19 -4.60 -26.51
C ILE A 56 2.95 -3.57 -25.67
N VAL A 57 2.33 -2.43 -25.35
CA VAL A 57 2.93 -1.42 -24.46
C VAL A 57 3.22 -2.01 -23.08
N CYS A 58 2.30 -2.81 -22.53
CA CYS A 58 2.54 -3.48 -21.25
C CYS A 58 3.74 -4.44 -21.32
N ILE A 59 3.86 -5.23 -22.39
CA ILE A 59 5.02 -6.12 -22.61
C ILE A 59 6.32 -5.31 -22.72
N LEU A 60 6.31 -4.18 -23.44
CA LEU A 60 7.46 -3.28 -23.54
C LEU A 60 7.82 -2.66 -22.19
N GLY A 61 6.83 -2.29 -21.37
CA GLY A 61 7.05 -1.78 -20.01
C GLY A 61 7.64 -2.84 -19.06
N ILE A 62 7.16 -4.09 -19.13
CA ILE A 62 7.79 -5.22 -18.42
C ILE A 62 9.23 -5.41 -18.89
N GLY A 63 9.47 -5.33 -20.21
CA GLY A 63 10.81 -5.36 -20.80
C GLY A 63 11.70 -4.22 -20.31
N PHE A 64 11.16 -3.01 -20.17
CA PHE A 64 11.87 -1.87 -19.57
C PHE A 64 12.27 -2.14 -18.12
N GLY A 65 11.36 -2.72 -17.32
CA GLY A 65 11.67 -3.18 -15.96
C GLY A 65 12.90 -4.10 -15.94
N PHE A 66 12.89 -5.18 -16.74
CA PHE A 66 14.02 -6.11 -16.84
C PHE A 66 15.30 -5.49 -17.43
N TYR A 67 15.18 -4.54 -18.35
CA TYR A 67 16.31 -3.78 -18.88
C TYR A 67 17.01 -3.00 -17.76
N GLN A 68 16.24 -2.28 -16.94
CA GLN A 68 16.75 -1.53 -15.80
C GLN A 68 17.35 -2.45 -14.73
N PHE A 69 16.73 -3.60 -14.47
CA PHE A 69 17.28 -4.64 -13.61
C PHE A 69 18.66 -5.11 -14.08
N THR A 70 18.78 -5.37 -15.38
CA THR A 70 20.04 -5.81 -15.99
C THR A 70 21.10 -4.69 -15.94
N LYS A 71 20.69 -3.44 -16.15
CA LYS A 71 21.55 -2.26 -16.07
C LYS A 71 22.12 -2.10 -14.65
N ILE A 72 21.27 -2.16 -13.61
CA ILE A 72 21.73 -2.13 -12.22
C ILE A 72 22.63 -3.32 -11.94
N ARG A 73 22.23 -4.54 -12.31
CA ARG A 73 23.03 -5.76 -12.08
C ARG A 73 24.47 -5.64 -12.60
N LYS A 74 24.68 -4.94 -13.72
CA LYS A 74 26.00 -4.70 -14.35
C LYS A 74 26.89 -3.68 -13.64
N ILE A 75 26.35 -2.86 -12.72
CA ILE A 75 27.15 -1.96 -11.89
C ILE A 75 28.05 -2.82 -11.00
N ARG A 76 29.36 -2.55 -11.06
CA ARG A 76 30.37 -3.28 -10.28
C ARG A 76 30.25 -2.90 -8.80
N ALA A 77 30.45 -3.87 -7.92
CA ALA A 77 30.49 -3.68 -6.47
C ALA A 77 31.53 -4.64 -5.87
N HIS A 78 32.15 -4.23 -4.76
CA HIS A 78 33.10 -5.07 -4.04
C HIS A 78 32.42 -6.31 -3.45
N LYS A 79 33.17 -7.41 -3.34
CA LYS A 79 32.66 -8.71 -2.89
C LYS A 79 32.05 -8.64 -1.49
N SER A 80 32.67 -7.90 -0.56
CA SER A 80 32.16 -7.77 0.81
C SER A 80 30.73 -7.21 0.87
N MET A 81 30.43 -6.18 0.08
CA MET A 81 29.08 -5.59 0.00
C MET A 81 28.09 -6.51 -0.74
N LEU A 82 28.55 -7.22 -1.76
CA LEU A 82 27.73 -8.22 -2.47
C LEU A 82 27.31 -9.39 -1.55
N ASP A 83 28.23 -9.86 -0.71
CA ASP A 83 27.99 -10.97 0.22
C ASP A 83 26.96 -10.58 1.31
N VAL A 84 27.01 -9.34 1.80
CA VAL A 84 26.00 -8.79 2.72
C VAL A 84 24.63 -8.72 2.04
N SER A 85 24.55 -8.10 0.86
CA SER A 85 23.30 -8.01 0.10
C SER A 85 22.70 -9.38 -0.21
N ASN A 86 23.54 -10.38 -0.54
CA ASN A 86 23.07 -11.75 -0.75
C ASN A 86 22.52 -12.39 0.53
N THR A 87 23.12 -12.10 1.68
CA THR A 87 22.63 -12.53 3.00
C THR A 87 21.25 -11.92 3.30
N ILE A 88 21.08 -10.63 3.04
CA ILE A 88 19.78 -9.95 3.17
C ILE A 88 18.75 -10.62 2.23
N PHE A 89 19.11 -10.84 0.96
CA PHE A 89 18.21 -11.47 -0.01
C PHE A 89 17.75 -12.89 0.39
N GLU A 90 18.65 -13.76 0.86
CA GLU A 90 18.27 -15.11 1.31
C GLU A 90 17.36 -15.08 2.55
N THR A 91 17.54 -14.06 3.40
CA THR A 91 16.68 -13.84 4.57
C THR A 91 15.28 -13.37 4.13
N CYS A 92 15.20 -12.40 3.22
CA CYS A 92 13.95 -11.94 2.60
C CYS A 92 13.20 -13.07 1.88
N LYS A 93 13.93 -13.94 1.17
CA LYS A 93 13.38 -15.11 0.49
C LYS A 93 12.68 -16.05 1.49
N THR A 94 13.33 -16.30 2.62
CA THR A 94 12.76 -17.13 3.69
C THR A 94 11.49 -16.50 4.26
N TYR A 95 11.50 -15.20 4.50
CA TYR A 95 10.33 -14.44 4.93
C TYR A 95 9.16 -14.55 3.92
N LEU A 96 9.40 -14.26 2.64
CA LEU A 96 8.36 -14.30 1.61
C LEU A 96 7.73 -15.68 1.46
N ILE A 97 8.52 -16.76 1.52
CA ILE A 97 7.99 -18.13 1.49
C ILE A 97 7.03 -18.38 2.66
N GLN A 98 7.36 -17.87 3.86
CA GLN A 98 6.47 -18.00 5.02
C GLN A 98 5.19 -17.18 4.85
N GLN A 99 5.27 -15.98 4.28
CA GLN A 99 4.09 -15.18 3.96
C GLN A 99 3.22 -15.84 2.89
N GLY A 100 3.81 -16.42 1.85
CA GLY A 100 3.07 -17.16 0.81
C GLY A 100 2.26 -18.33 1.39
N LYS A 101 2.82 -19.07 2.35
CA LYS A 101 2.09 -20.13 3.08
C LYS A 101 0.91 -19.55 3.87
N PHE A 102 1.10 -18.41 4.53
CA PHE A 102 0.05 -17.75 5.29
C PHE A 102 -1.07 -17.23 4.36
N ILE A 103 -0.73 -16.58 3.25
CA ILE A 103 -1.68 -16.13 2.24
C ILE A 103 -2.48 -17.31 1.67
N GLY A 104 -1.85 -18.46 1.46
CA GLY A 104 -2.55 -19.68 1.03
C GLY A 104 -3.65 -20.13 2.01
N ILE A 105 -3.45 -19.93 3.32
CA ILE A 105 -4.49 -20.19 4.33
C ILE A 105 -5.66 -19.21 4.18
N LEU A 106 -5.37 -17.92 3.95
CA LEU A 106 -6.41 -16.91 3.77
C LEU A 106 -7.19 -17.11 2.45
N LEU A 107 -6.50 -17.55 1.39
CA LEU A 107 -7.12 -17.90 0.11
C LEU A 107 -8.19 -18.99 0.28
N ILE A 108 -7.94 -20.02 1.10
CA ILE A 108 -8.95 -21.07 1.35
C ILE A 108 -10.23 -20.45 1.93
N LEU A 109 -10.09 -19.53 2.88
CA LEU A 109 -11.22 -18.87 3.53
C LEU A 109 -12.00 -17.99 2.55
N ILE A 110 -11.32 -17.19 1.72
CA ILE A 110 -11.98 -16.39 0.68
C ILE A 110 -12.59 -17.27 -0.42
N ALA A 111 -11.93 -18.37 -0.80
CA ALA A 111 -12.42 -19.29 -1.82
C ALA A 111 -13.74 -19.95 -1.40
N ILE A 112 -13.91 -20.28 -0.11
CA ILE A 112 -15.18 -20.80 0.42
C ILE A 112 -16.32 -19.79 0.22
N ILE A 113 -16.06 -18.50 0.45
CA ILE A 113 -17.09 -17.45 0.33
C ILE A 113 -17.41 -17.15 -1.12
N ILE A 114 -16.39 -17.07 -1.99
CA ILE A 114 -16.59 -16.90 -3.43
C ILE A 114 -17.37 -18.08 -3.99
N ALA A 115 -17.04 -19.32 -3.60
CA ALA A 115 -17.76 -20.50 -4.03
C ALA A 115 -19.20 -20.52 -3.51
N PHE A 116 -19.43 -20.11 -2.26
CA PHE A 116 -20.78 -19.98 -1.72
C PHE A 116 -21.61 -18.92 -2.45
N TYR A 117 -21.05 -17.72 -2.65
CA TYR A 117 -21.77 -16.65 -3.31
C TYR A 117 -22.03 -16.95 -4.80
N PHE A 118 -20.98 -17.16 -5.58
CA PHE A 118 -21.14 -17.35 -7.02
C PHE A 118 -21.74 -18.72 -7.36
N GLY A 119 -21.33 -19.79 -6.67
CA GLY A 119 -21.80 -21.15 -6.95
C GLY A 119 -23.19 -21.42 -6.41
N TYR A 120 -23.46 -21.12 -5.14
CA TYR A 120 -24.72 -21.48 -4.49
C TYR A 120 -25.79 -20.38 -4.60
N LEU A 121 -25.45 -19.13 -4.28
CA LEU A 121 -26.44 -18.04 -4.30
C LEU A 121 -26.79 -17.60 -5.73
N GLN A 122 -25.77 -17.29 -6.54
CA GLN A 122 -25.88 -16.81 -7.92
C GLN A 122 -26.00 -17.93 -8.98
N GLY A 123 -25.91 -19.20 -8.59
CA GLY A 123 -26.11 -20.33 -9.51
C GLY A 123 -25.09 -20.42 -10.67
N THR A 124 -23.93 -19.77 -10.54
CA THR A 124 -22.88 -19.81 -11.57
C THR A 124 -22.37 -21.24 -11.73
N SER A 125 -22.15 -21.67 -12.97
CA SER A 125 -21.62 -23.01 -13.24
C SER A 125 -20.30 -23.26 -12.52
N ILE A 126 -20.00 -24.52 -12.21
CA ILE A 126 -18.73 -24.91 -11.56
C ILE A 126 -17.53 -24.37 -12.33
N GLY A 127 -17.57 -24.42 -13.67
CA GLY A 127 -16.52 -23.85 -14.53
C GLY A 127 -16.37 -22.34 -14.38
N GLY A 128 -17.48 -21.60 -14.25
CA GLY A 128 -17.46 -20.15 -14.00
C GLY A 128 -16.89 -19.79 -12.62
N VAL A 129 -17.29 -20.52 -11.57
CA VAL A 129 -16.74 -20.34 -10.22
C VAL A 129 -15.23 -20.62 -10.20
N LEU A 130 -14.80 -21.71 -10.84
CA LEU A 130 -13.37 -22.04 -10.96
C LEU A 130 -12.59 -20.96 -11.73
N LEU A 131 -13.18 -20.34 -12.75
CA LEU A 131 -12.56 -19.23 -13.47
C LEU A 131 -12.40 -17.98 -12.59
N ILE A 132 -13.43 -17.61 -11.81
CA ILE A 132 -13.37 -16.48 -10.86
C ILE A 132 -12.30 -16.73 -9.79
N LEU A 133 -12.26 -17.96 -9.25
CA LEU A 133 -11.21 -18.37 -8.31
C LEU A 133 -9.82 -18.36 -8.94
N ALA A 134 -9.69 -18.77 -10.21
CA ALA A 134 -8.42 -18.69 -10.92
C ALA A 134 -7.94 -17.23 -11.03
N TRP A 135 -8.83 -16.30 -11.36
CA TRP A 135 -8.49 -14.86 -11.36
C TRP A 135 -8.15 -14.32 -9.97
N THR A 136 -8.80 -14.82 -8.92
CA THR A 136 -8.44 -14.51 -7.52
C THR A 136 -7.01 -14.97 -7.21
N VAL A 137 -6.64 -16.19 -7.63
CA VAL A 137 -5.28 -16.69 -7.48
C VAL A 137 -4.29 -15.87 -8.31
N VAL A 138 -4.63 -15.48 -9.54
CA VAL A 138 -3.79 -14.61 -10.37
C VAL A 138 -3.57 -13.25 -9.71
N GLY A 139 -4.58 -12.65 -9.08
CA GLY A 139 -4.43 -11.40 -8.31
C GLY A 139 -3.46 -11.53 -7.14
N ILE A 140 -3.58 -12.62 -6.36
CA ILE A 140 -2.63 -12.93 -5.27
C ILE A 140 -1.21 -13.12 -5.81
N LEU A 141 -1.06 -13.90 -6.87
CA LEU A 141 0.24 -14.18 -7.48
C LEU A 141 0.85 -12.93 -8.12
N GLY A 142 0.03 -12.00 -8.62
CA GLY A 142 0.46 -10.70 -9.10
C GLY A 142 1.12 -9.90 -7.97
N SER A 143 0.40 -9.66 -6.87
CA SER A 143 0.92 -8.96 -5.68
C SER A 143 2.17 -9.63 -5.11
N TYR A 144 2.16 -10.96 -5.00
CA TYR A 144 3.27 -11.74 -4.50
C TYR A 144 4.48 -11.71 -5.46
N GLY A 145 4.25 -11.79 -6.76
CA GLY A 145 5.29 -11.80 -7.79
C GLY A 145 6.02 -10.46 -7.91
N VAL A 146 5.28 -9.34 -7.89
CA VAL A 146 5.89 -8.00 -7.90
C VAL A 146 6.68 -7.74 -6.61
N ALA A 147 6.24 -8.28 -5.48
CA ALA A 147 6.98 -8.23 -4.22
C ALA A 147 8.34 -8.97 -4.31
N TRP A 148 8.37 -10.19 -4.88
CA TRP A 148 9.63 -10.90 -5.13
C TRP A 148 10.58 -10.11 -6.03
N TYR A 149 10.04 -9.51 -7.09
CA TYR A 149 10.81 -8.69 -8.01
C TYR A 149 11.39 -7.46 -7.30
N GLY A 150 10.56 -6.75 -6.53
CA GLY A 150 10.94 -5.57 -5.75
C GLY A 150 12.09 -5.84 -4.79
N ILE A 151 11.98 -6.87 -3.94
CA ILE A 151 13.06 -7.27 -3.03
C ILE A 151 14.35 -7.54 -3.80
N ARG A 152 14.28 -8.31 -4.90
CA ARG A 152 15.49 -8.65 -5.64
C ARG A 152 16.12 -7.42 -6.29
N MET A 153 15.32 -6.51 -6.80
CA MET A 153 15.82 -5.27 -7.41
C MET A 153 16.45 -4.36 -6.34
N ASN A 154 15.81 -4.20 -5.19
CA ASN A 154 16.31 -3.37 -4.09
C ASN A 154 17.60 -3.93 -3.48
N THR A 155 17.66 -5.24 -3.21
CA THR A 155 18.89 -5.89 -2.74
C THR A 155 20.02 -5.83 -3.77
N LEU A 156 19.72 -5.80 -5.08
CA LEU A 156 20.77 -5.52 -6.06
C LEU A 156 21.22 -4.06 -5.97
N ALA A 157 20.29 -3.12 -5.94
CA ALA A 157 20.58 -1.69 -5.94
C ALA A 157 21.35 -1.23 -4.69
N ASN A 158 21.01 -1.73 -3.49
CA ASN A 158 21.61 -1.29 -2.23
C ASN A 158 23.14 -1.48 -2.19
N SER A 159 23.64 -2.67 -2.54
CA SER A 159 25.08 -2.98 -2.56
C SER A 159 25.84 -2.20 -3.62
N ARG A 160 25.19 -1.88 -4.73
CA ARG A 160 25.78 -1.09 -5.83
C ARG A 160 25.84 0.38 -5.50
N MET A 161 24.82 0.89 -4.82
CA MET A 161 24.81 2.25 -4.29
C MET A 161 25.85 2.39 -3.18
N ALA A 162 25.88 1.47 -2.22
CA ALA A 162 26.86 1.41 -1.14
C ALA A 162 28.29 1.48 -1.68
N PHE A 163 28.62 0.66 -2.68
CA PHE A 163 29.96 0.70 -3.28
C PHE A 163 30.20 1.96 -4.12
N SER A 164 29.21 2.40 -4.89
CA SER A 164 29.34 3.61 -5.72
C SER A 164 29.51 4.89 -4.90
N SER A 165 29.14 4.88 -3.62
CA SER A 165 29.30 6.05 -2.71
C SER A 165 30.76 6.48 -2.57
N LEU A 166 31.69 5.53 -2.70
CA LEU A 166 33.13 5.75 -2.64
C LEU A 166 33.68 6.53 -3.85
N GLU A 167 32.93 6.69 -4.94
CA GLU A 167 33.38 7.37 -6.17
C GLU A 167 33.25 8.91 -6.14
N LYS A 168 32.67 9.47 -5.08
CA LYS A 168 32.31 10.90 -4.98
C LYS A 168 31.38 11.45 -6.07
N LYS A 169 30.44 10.65 -6.56
CA LYS A 169 29.51 11.05 -7.63
C LYS A 169 28.06 11.11 -7.13
N PRO A 170 27.62 12.20 -6.50
CA PRO A 170 26.28 12.27 -5.87
C PRO A 170 25.15 12.02 -6.87
N LEU A 171 25.26 12.50 -8.11
CA LEU A 171 24.26 12.22 -9.14
C LEU A 171 24.14 10.72 -9.50
N LYS A 172 25.24 9.97 -9.41
CA LYS A 172 25.21 8.51 -9.59
C LYS A 172 24.44 7.84 -8.44
N LEU A 173 24.62 8.33 -7.22
CA LEU A 173 23.95 7.84 -6.01
C LEU A 173 22.46 8.11 -6.01
N LEU A 174 22.02 9.26 -6.54
CA LEU A 174 20.61 9.53 -6.81
C LEU A 174 20.03 8.56 -7.86
N ASN A 175 20.78 8.31 -8.93
CA ASN A 175 20.27 7.60 -10.10
C ASN A 175 20.10 6.09 -9.90
N ILE A 176 20.91 5.43 -9.04
CA ILE A 176 20.81 3.99 -8.76
C ILE A 176 19.45 3.62 -8.13
N PRO A 177 19.06 4.19 -6.97
CA PRO A 177 17.75 3.94 -6.37
C PRO A 177 16.59 4.42 -7.25
N LEU A 178 16.74 5.54 -7.98
CA LEU A 178 15.72 5.96 -8.96
C LEU A 178 15.55 4.97 -10.13
N ASP A 179 16.64 4.43 -10.68
CA ASP A 179 16.57 3.37 -11.69
C ASP A 179 15.91 2.10 -11.12
N ALA A 180 16.17 1.80 -9.84
CA ALA A 180 15.58 0.68 -9.13
C ALA A 180 14.06 0.85 -8.97
N GLY A 181 13.66 2.00 -8.44
CA GLY A 181 12.27 2.35 -8.23
C GLY A 181 11.46 2.41 -9.54
N MET A 182 12.00 3.02 -10.60
CA MET A 182 11.31 3.07 -11.91
C MET A 182 11.18 1.68 -12.56
N SER A 183 12.17 0.82 -12.37
CA SER A 183 12.10 -0.57 -12.85
C SER A 183 10.92 -1.31 -12.20
N ILE A 184 10.81 -1.18 -10.88
CA ILE A 184 9.74 -1.77 -10.08
C ILE A 184 8.38 -1.17 -10.49
N GLY A 185 8.26 0.17 -10.46
CA GLY A 185 7.04 0.92 -10.74
C GLY A 185 6.44 0.64 -12.11
N VAL A 186 7.26 0.65 -13.17
CA VAL A 186 6.78 0.36 -14.52
C VAL A 186 6.38 -1.11 -14.66
N LEU A 187 7.19 -2.03 -14.13
CA LEU A 187 6.91 -3.46 -14.23
C LEU A 187 5.59 -3.83 -13.54
N LEU A 188 5.37 -3.35 -12.31
CA LEU A 188 4.19 -3.73 -11.55
C LEU A 188 2.90 -3.25 -12.21
N ILE A 189 2.87 -2.01 -12.71
CA ILE A 189 1.70 -1.42 -13.36
C ILE A 189 1.44 -2.10 -14.69
N CYS A 190 2.49 -2.42 -15.45
CA CYS A 190 2.32 -3.15 -16.70
C CYS A 190 1.85 -4.59 -16.49
N VAL A 191 2.29 -5.28 -15.43
CA VAL A 191 1.76 -6.63 -15.10
C VAL A 191 0.29 -6.54 -14.72
N GLU A 192 -0.08 -5.60 -13.87
CA GLU A 192 -1.47 -5.37 -13.44
C GLU A 192 -2.37 -5.05 -14.64
N LEU A 193 -2.00 -4.03 -15.41
CA LEU A 193 -2.77 -3.56 -16.56
C LEU A 193 -2.86 -4.62 -17.66
N PHE A 194 -1.81 -5.43 -17.84
CA PHE A 194 -1.86 -6.58 -18.73
C PHE A 194 -2.94 -7.56 -18.30
N MET A 195 -3.01 -7.94 -17.02
CA MET A 195 -4.04 -8.85 -16.51
C MET A 195 -5.44 -8.26 -16.66
N MET A 196 -5.64 -6.99 -16.32
CA MET A 196 -6.93 -6.32 -16.52
C MET A 196 -7.36 -6.27 -18.00
N LEU A 197 -6.43 -6.02 -18.93
CA LEU A 197 -6.70 -6.07 -20.36
C LEU A 197 -7.02 -7.49 -20.83
N ILE A 198 -6.39 -8.52 -20.25
CA ILE A 198 -6.75 -9.91 -20.56
C ILE A 198 -8.19 -10.20 -20.16
N ILE A 199 -8.61 -9.78 -18.95
CA ILE A 199 -9.99 -9.93 -18.51
C ILE A 199 -10.94 -9.19 -19.46
N LEU A 200 -10.64 -7.95 -19.82
CA LEU A 200 -11.50 -7.14 -20.70
C LEU A 200 -11.64 -7.72 -22.11
N LEU A 201 -10.55 -8.27 -22.68
CA LEU A 201 -10.49 -8.61 -24.10
C LEU A 201 -10.77 -10.09 -24.39
N PHE A 202 -10.50 -10.99 -23.46
CA PHE A 202 -10.51 -12.43 -23.73
C PHE A 202 -11.39 -13.26 -22.79
N VAL A 203 -11.78 -12.74 -21.62
CA VAL A 203 -12.71 -13.46 -20.74
C VAL A 203 -14.14 -13.31 -21.29
N PRO A 204 -14.95 -14.39 -21.29
CA PRO A 204 -16.35 -14.32 -21.71
C PRO A 204 -17.12 -13.20 -21.00
N ARG A 205 -17.94 -12.45 -21.74
CA ARG A 205 -18.59 -11.21 -21.25
C ARG A 205 -19.45 -11.41 -20.01
N ASN A 206 -20.13 -12.55 -19.92
CA ASN A 206 -20.95 -12.93 -18.77
C ASN A 206 -20.12 -13.27 -17.50
N LEU A 207 -18.82 -13.52 -17.63
CA LEU A 207 -17.91 -13.82 -16.50
C LEU A 207 -16.86 -12.73 -16.28
N ALA A 208 -16.71 -11.78 -17.21
CA ALA A 208 -15.68 -10.73 -17.14
C ALA A 208 -15.83 -9.85 -15.89
N GLY A 209 -17.06 -9.41 -15.57
CA GLY A 209 -17.33 -8.62 -14.37
C GLY A 209 -16.98 -9.35 -13.07
N ALA A 210 -17.45 -10.59 -12.93
CA ALA A 210 -17.12 -11.44 -11.78
C ALA A 210 -15.61 -11.76 -11.69
N SER A 211 -14.93 -11.90 -12.84
CA SER A 211 -13.49 -12.12 -12.91
C SER A 211 -12.68 -10.88 -12.50
N PHE A 212 -13.13 -9.67 -12.84
CA PHE A 212 -12.54 -8.43 -12.32
C PHE A 212 -12.65 -8.35 -10.81
N ILE A 213 -13.82 -8.67 -10.24
CA ILE A 213 -14.01 -8.72 -8.78
C ILE A 213 -13.10 -9.77 -8.16
N GLY A 214 -13.08 -11.00 -8.70
CA GLY A 214 -12.22 -12.07 -8.22
C GLY A 214 -10.74 -11.66 -8.21
N PHE A 215 -10.27 -11.10 -9.32
CA PHE A 215 -8.92 -10.53 -9.43
C PHE A 215 -8.66 -9.49 -8.35
N ALA A 216 -9.47 -8.43 -8.26
CA ALA A 216 -9.32 -7.34 -7.29
C ALA A 216 -9.34 -7.80 -5.83
N VAL A 217 -10.20 -8.77 -5.48
CA VAL A 217 -10.22 -9.40 -4.14
C VAL A 217 -8.91 -10.15 -3.87
N GLY A 218 -8.38 -10.86 -4.86
CA GLY A 218 -7.10 -11.54 -4.77
C GLY A 218 -5.92 -10.60 -4.55
N GLU A 219 -5.87 -9.51 -5.32
CA GLU A 219 -4.85 -8.46 -5.17
C GLU A 219 -4.91 -7.82 -3.77
N SER A 220 -6.11 -7.44 -3.34
CA SER A 220 -6.38 -6.85 -2.02
C SER A 220 -5.94 -7.76 -0.88
N LEU A 221 -6.22 -9.06 -0.99
CA LEU A 221 -5.82 -10.04 0.01
C LEU A 221 -4.30 -10.17 0.08
N GLY A 222 -3.63 -10.27 -1.07
CA GLY A 222 -2.18 -10.36 -1.16
C GLY A 222 -1.49 -9.12 -0.57
N ALA A 223 -1.92 -7.93 -1.01
CA ALA A 223 -1.38 -6.65 -0.54
C ALA A 223 -1.61 -6.43 0.96
N SER A 224 -2.83 -6.68 1.47
CA SER A 224 -3.14 -6.54 2.90
C SER A 224 -2.23 -7.43 3.75
N ALA A 225 -2.06 -8.69 3.35
CA ALA A 225 -1.22 -9.63 4.08
C ALA A 225 0.26 -9.26 4.08
N LEU A 226 0.79 -8.92 2.90
CA LEU A 226 2.19 -8.54 2.75
C LEU A 226 2.50 -7.22 3.45
N ARG A 227 1.63 -6.21 3.37
CA ARG A 227 1.84 -4.88 3.98
C ARG A 227 1.79 -4.93 5.49
N ILE A 228 0.79 -5.60 6.09
CA ILE A 228 0.65 -5.67 7.55
C ILE A 228 1.74 -6.54 8.16
N ALA A 229 1.93 -7.75 7.63
CA ALA A 229 2.94 -8.65 8.18
C ALA A 229 4.35 -8.09 7.95
N GLY A 230 4.59 -7.44 6.81
CA GLY A 230 5.83 -6.75 6.49
C GLY A 230 6.09 -5.61 7.46
N GLY A 231 5.12 -4.71 7.63
CA GLY A 231 5.18 -3.59 8.57
C GLY A 231 5.46 -4.02 10.01
N ILE A 232 4.75 -5.04 10.50
CA ILE A 232 5.01 -5.57 11.85
C ILE A 232 6.41 -6.18 11.93
N PHE A 233 6.84 -6.93 10.92
CA PHE A 233 8.18 -7.53 10.89
C PHE A 233 9.27 -6.46 10.92
N THR A 234 9.22 -5.46 10.03
CA THR A 234 10.27 -4.43 9.94
C THR A 234 10.38 -3.67 11.24
N LYS A 235 9.28 -3.17 11.79
CA LYS A 235 9.35 -2.34 13.00
C LYS A 235 9.67 -3.12 14.27
N ILE A 236 9.47 -4.45 14.30
CA ILE A 236 10.04 -5.28 15.37
C ILE A 236 11.57 -5.32 15.28
N ALA A 237 12.10 -5.47 14.06
CA ALA A 237 13.53 -5.56 13.81
C ALA A 237 14.22 -4.21 14.06
N ASP A 238 13.67 -3.14 13.50
CA ASP A 238 14.13 -1.75 13.61
C ASP A 238 14.23 -1.31 15.08
N ILE A 239 13.11 -1.25 15.81
CA ILE A 239 13.11 -0.91 17.25
C ILE A 239 14.01 -1.87 18.06
N GLY A 240 14.05 -3.15 17.67
CA GLY A 240 14.93 -4.14 18.28
C GLY A 240 16.41 -3.78 18.17
N SER A 241 16.82 -3.32 16.99
CA SER A 241 18.17 -2.89 16.66
C SER A 241 18.49 -1.51 17.22
N ASP A 242 17.61 -0.54 17.02
CA ASP A 242 17.82 0.87 17.32
C ASP A 242 17.87 1.18 18.82
N LEU A 243 17.11 0.45 19.64
CA LEU A 243 17.24 0.57 21.09
C LEU A 243 18.63 0.18 21.61
N MET A 244 19.43 -0.56 20.82
CA MET A 244 20.81 -0.88 21.21
C MET A 244 21.73 0.35 21.16
N LYS A 245 21.40 1.35 20.33
CA LYS A 245 22.09 2.66 20.30
C LYS A 245 22.03 3.33 21.66
N ILE A 246 20.88 3.26 22.35
CA ILE A 246 20.70 3.86 23.67
C ILE A 246 21.32 2.96 24.75
N VAL A 247 21.07 1.65 24.70
CA VAL A 247 21.49 0.70 25.74
C VAL A 247 23.00 0.52 25.79
N PHE A 248 23.66 0.44 24.63
CA PHE A 248 25.08 0.12 24.52
C PHE A 248 25.95 1.24 23.92
N LYS A 249 25.34 2.36 23.48
CA LYS A 249 26.07 3.50 22.87
C LYS A 249 26.93 3.10 21.67
N ILE A 250 26.40 2.18 20.86
CA ILE A 250 26.97 1.75 19.58
C ILE A 250 26.44 2.60 18.41
N LYS A 251 27.09 2.49 17.25
CA LYS A 251 26.64 3.14 16.01
C LYS A 251 25.34 2.50 15.48
N GLU A 252 24.61 3.25 14.64
CA GLU A 252 23.57 2.69 13.76
C GLU A 252 24.18 1.60 12.88
N ASP A 253 23.46 0.51 12.68
CA ASP A 253 23.88 -0.64 11.85
C ASP A 253 25.21 -1.32 12.24
N ASP A 254 25.61 -1.22 13.52
CA ASP A 254 26.83 -1.86 14.01
C ASP A 254 26.86 -3.35 13.67
N PRO A 255 27.90 -3.86 12.97
CA PRO A 255 27.88 -5.24 12.47
C PRO A 255 27.89 -6.30 13.58
N ARG A 256 28.21 -5.94 14.83
CA ARG A 256 28.12 -6.82 16.00
C ARG A 256 26.69 -6.99 16.51
N ASN A 257 25.76 -6.12 16.12
CA ASN A 257 24.36 -6.23 16.47
C ASN A 257 23.66 -7.28 15.57
N PRO A 258 23.19 -8.42 16.13
CA PRO A 258 22.53 -9.45 15.34
C PRO A 258 21.19 -9.00 14.73
N GLY A 259 20.61 -7.89 15.19
CA GLY A 259 19.36 -7.33 14.68
C GLY A 259 19.45 -6.66 13.31
N VAL A 260 20.63 -6.15 12.91
CA VAL A 260 20.76 -5.30 11.71
C VAL A 260 20.38 -6.06 10.43
N ILE A 261 20.75 -7.35 10.29
CA ILE A 261 20.30 -8.15 9.14
C ILE A 261 18.78 -8.33 9.11
N ALA A 262 18.14 -8.46 10.28
CA ALA A 262 16.69 -8.54 10.37
C ALA A 262 16.05 -7.20 10.02
N ASP A 263 16.70 -6.09 10.36
CA ASP A 263 16.29 -4.73 10.04
C ASP A 263 16.30 -4.50 8.53
N CYS A 264 17.43 -4.75 7.86
CA CYS A 264 17.54 -4.69 6.41
C CYS A 264 16.55 -5.61 5.70
N THR A 265 16.33 -6.81 6.27
CA THR A 265 15.31 -7.73 5.77
C THR A 265 13.92 -7.10 5.90
N GLY A 266 13.68 -6.40 7.00
CA GLY A 266 12.50 -5.63 7.28
C GLY A 266 12.23 -4.54 6.26
N ASP A 267 13.19 -3.69 5.93
CA ASP A 267 12.99 -2.60 4.96
C ASP A 267 12.62 -3.16 3.59
N ASN A 268 13.17 -4.32 3.24
CA ASN A 268 12.74 -5.03 2.05
C ASN A 268 11.33 -5.64 2.23
N ALA A 269 11.06 -6.31 3.35
CA ALA A 269 9.81 -7.03 3.62
C ALA A 269 8.59 -6.14 3.88
N GLY A 270 8.78 -4.92 4.37
CA GLY A 270 7.74 -3.95 4.72
C GLY A 270 7.77 -2.73 3.81
N ASP A 271 8.93 -2.08 3.71
CA ASP A 271 9.06 -0.78 3.04
C ASP A 271 9.29 -0.89 1.53
N SER A 272 9.74 -2.04 1.03
CA SER A 272 9.77 -2.33 -0.42
C SER A 272 8.61 -3.20 -0.89
N VAL A 273 8.36 -4.33 -0.22
CA VAL A 273 7.25 -5.23 -0.58
C VAL A 273 5.91 -4.52 -0.39
N GLY A 274 5.82 -3.70 0.64
CA GLY A 274 4.59 -3.02 0.97
C GLY A 274 4.12 -2.10 -0.16
N PRO A 275 4.89 -1.09 -0.59
CA PRO A 275 4.48 -0.21 -1.68
C PRO A 275 4.30 -0.93 -3.01
N THR A 276 5.05 -2.00 -3.26
CA THR A 276 4.92 -2.77 -4.51
C THR A 276 3.61 -3.56 -4.58
N ALA A 277 3.27 -4.31 -3.53
CA ALA A 277 2.02 -5.04 -3.47
C ALA A 277 0.81 -4.09 -3.32
N ASP A 278 0.94 -3.06 -2.49
CA ASP A 278 -0.07 -2.01 -2.32
C ASP A 278 -0.28 -1.21 -3.61
N GLY A 279 0.80 -0.87 -4.34
CA GLY A 279 0.72 -0.22 -5.63
C GLY A 279 0.00 -1.06 -6.69
N PHE A 280 0.31 -2.36 -6.76
CA PHE A 280 -0.35 -3.30 -7.67
C PHE A 280 -1.86 -3.34 -7.41
N GLU A 281 -2.24 -3.57 -6.15
CA GLU A 281 -3.62 -3.55 -5.69
C GLU A 281 -4.30 -2.21 -5.96
N THR A 282 -3.64 -1.09 -5.66
CA THR A 282 -4.19 0.25 -5.81
C THR A 282 -4.62 0.51 -7.25
N TYR A 283 -3.79 0.10 -8.20
CA TYR A 283 -4.08 0.22 -9.63
C TYR A 283 -5.24 -0.67 -10.08
N GLY A 284 -5.21 -1.95 -9.70
CA GLY A 284 -6.24 -2.92 -10.05
C GLY A 284 -7.61 -2.53 -9.48
N VAL A 285 -7.68 -2.30 -8.17
CA VAL A 285 -8.92 -2.00 -7.45
C VAL A 285 -9.55 -0.70 -7.93
N THR A 286 -8.77 0.37 -8.10
CA THR A 286 -9.30 1.64 -8.64
C THR A 286 -9.80 1.45 -10.07
N GLY A 287 -9.07 0.67 -10.89
CA GLY A 287 -9.50 0.31 -12.24
C GLY A 287 -10.85 -0.41 -12.24
N VAL A 288 -11.00 -1.44 -11.41
CA VAL A 288 -12.25 -2.21 -11.26
C VAL A 288 -13.39 -1.33 -10.74
N ALA A 289 -13.13 -0.40 -9.82
CA ALA A 289 -14.14 0.55 -9.33
C ALA A 289 -14.70 1.42 -10.47
N ILE A 290 -13.82 2.00 -11.29
CA ILE A 290 -14.22 2.83 -12.43
C ILE A 290 -14.95 2.03 -13.51
N VAL A 291 -14.46 0.83 -13.83
CA VAL A 291 -15.14 -0.09 -14.76
C VAL A 291 -16.55 -0.40 -14.27
N SER A 292 -16.69 -0.73 -12.98
CA SER A 292 -17.99 -1.03 -12.37
C SER A 292 -18.92 0.17 -12.42
N PHE A 293 -18.42 1.37 -12.16
CA PHE A 293 -19.21 2.60 -12.26
C PHE A 293 -19.68 2.86 -13.69
N ILE A 294 -18.81 2.70 -14.70
CA ILE A 294 -19.20 2.90 -16.10
C ILE A 294 -20.28 1.89 -16.52
N VAL A 295 -20.11 0.61 -16.15
CA VAL A 295 -21.06 -0.44 -16.53
C VAL A 295 -22.42 -0.27 -15.84
N LEU A 296 -22.43 0.14 -14.56
CA LEU A 296 -23.66 0.24 -13.78
C LEU A 296 -24.33 1.61 -13.91
N GLY A 297 -23.56 2.71 -13.93
CA GLY A 297 -24.08 4.07 -13.80
C GLY A 297 -24.36 4.82 -15.11
N VAL A 298 -23.82 4.35 -16.25
CA VAL A 298 -23.93 5.07 -17.54
C VAL A 298 -25.17 4.64 -18.31
N GLY A 299 -25.89 5.64 -18.84
CA GLY A 299 -26.89 5.46 -19.90
C GLY A 299 -28.13 4.68 -19.49
N MET A 300 -28.48 4.63 -18.20
CA MET A 300 -29.70 3.97 -17.72
C MET A 300 -30.98 4.50 -18.38
N ALA A 301 -30.99 5.76 -18.81
CA ALA A 301 -32.11 6.39 -19.52
C ALA A 301 -32.02 6.27 -21.05
N PHE A 302 -30.96 5.65 -21.59
CA PHE A 302 -30.73 5.56 -23.03
C PHE A 302 -31.25 4.25 -23.62
N PRO A 303 -31.55 4.22 -24.93
CA PRO A 303 -31.67 2.96 -25.66
C PRO A 303 -30.39 2.13 -25.51
N GLU A 304 -30.53 0.80 -25.45
CA GLU A 304 -29.43 -0.12 -25.19
C GLU A 304 -28.23 0.07 -26.13
N SER A 305 -28.46 0.28 -27.43
CA SER A 305 -27.39 0.52 -28.41
C SER A 305 -26.58 1.78 -28.11
N THR A 306 -27.23 2.85 -27.66
CA THR A 306 -26.59 4.10 -27.26
C THR A 306 -25.84 3.94 -25.94
N ARG A 307 -26.43 3.26 -24.97
CA ARG A 307 -25.79 2.93 -23.69
C ARG A 307 -24.49 2.18 -23.91
N ILE A 308 -24.52 1.12 -24.72
CA ILE A 308 -23.34 0.31 -25.06
C ILE A 308 -22.27 1.18 -25.75
N ALA A 309 -22.65 2.01 -26.72
CA ALA A 309 -21.70 2.89 -27.40
C ALA A 309 -20.98 3.84 -26.42
N VAL A 310 -21.71 4.53 -25.55
CA VAL A 310 -21.12 5.42 -24.53
C VAL A 310 -20.25 4.65 -23.52
N GLN A 311 -20.71 3.50 -23.05
CA GLN A 311 -19.94 2.66 -22.11
C GLN A 311 -18.63 2.18 -22.73
N THR A 312 -18.65 1.68 -23.96
CA THR A 312 -17.45 1.17 -24.64
C THR A 312 -16.44 2.28 -24.95
N ASP A 313 -16.90 3.49 -25.28
CA ASP A 313 -16.02 4.66 -25.45
C ASP A 313 -15.33 5.04 -24.13
N LEU A 314 -16.10 5.10 -23.03
CA LEU A 314 -15.54 5.39 -21.70
C LEU A 314 -14.58 4.29 -21.21
N LEU A 315 -14.91 3.01 -21.41
CA LEU A 315 -14.02 1.89 -21.08
C LEU A 315 -12.73 1.94 -21.91
N THR A 316 -12.83 2.19 -23.21
CA THR A 316 -11.65 2.32 -24.07
C THR A 316 -10.79 3.49 -23.60
N TRP A 317 -11.41 4.63 -23.30
CA TRP A 317 -10.73 5.83 -22.80
C TRP A 317 -9.94 5.58 -21.51
N ILE A 318 -10.54 4.99 -20.47
CA ILE A 318 -9.82 4.76 -19.20
C ILE A 318 -8.64 3.81 -19.37
N PHE A 319 -8.76 2.77 -20.19
CA PHE A 319 -7.68 1.82 -20.42
C PHE A 319 -6.57 2.45 -21.26
N THR A 320 -6.91 3.17 -22.33
CA THR A 320 -5.96 3.95 -23.13
C THR A 320 -5.22 4.97 -22.26
N MET A 321 -5.92 5.67 -21.37
CA MET A 321 -5.33 6.62 -20.44
C MET A 321 -4.28 5.97 -19.55
N ARG A 322 -4.59 4.81 -18.93
CA ARG A 322 -3.65 4.06 -18.08
C ARG A 322 -2.41 3.62 -18.85
N ILE A 323 -2.58 3.13 -20.08
CA ILE A 323 -1.47 2.72 -20.95
C ILE A 323 -0.54 3.92 -21.21
N LEU A 324 -1.10 5.08 -21.54
CA LEU A 324 -0.31 6.26 -21.87
C LEU A 324 0.33 6.91 -20.63
N MET A 325 -0.29 6.80 -19.44
CA MET A 325 0.33 7.24 -18.18
C MET A 325 1.64 6.49 -17.87
N VAL A 326 1.76 5.22 -18.26
CA VAL A 326 3.04 4.49 -18.16
C VAL A 326 4.09 5.11 -19.08
N ILE A 327 3.74 5.37 -20.33
CA ILE A 327 4.65 5.98 -21.31
C ILE A 327 5.10 7.37 -20.82
N THR A 328 4.14 8.19 -20.39
CA THR A 328 4.40 9.53 -19.86
C THR A 328 5.34 9.49 -18.67
N SER A 329 5.18 8.52 -17.75
CA SER A 329 6.07 8.36 -16.60
C SER A 329 7.51 8.00 -17.01
N VAL A 330 7.68 7.13 -18.00
CA VAL A 330 9.01 6.77 -18.54
C VAL A 330 9.66 7.97 -19.23
N VAL A 331 8.89 8.74 -20.01
CA VAL A 331 9.37 9.96 -20.67
C VAL A 331 9.79 11.01 -19.63
N ALA A 332 8.94 11.26 -18.63
CA ALA A 332 9.21 12.19 -17.53
C ALA A 332 10.48 11.81 -16.75
N PHE A 333 10.69 10.51 -16.51
CA PHE A 333 11.89 9.98 -15.88
C PHE A 333 13.17 10.33 -16.65
N TYR A 334 13.18 10.13 -17.97
CA TYR A 334 14.35 10.48 -18.79
C TYR A 334 14.56 11.98 -18.92
N ILE A 335 13.49 12.78 -19.00
CA ILE A 335 13.56 14.24 -18.96
C ILE A 335 14.18 14.69 -17.63
N ASN A 336 13.70 14.17 -16.49
CA ASN A 336 14.24 14.51 -15.18
C ASN A 336 15.73 14.15 -15.06
N LYS A 337 16.14 13.01 -15.62
CA LYS A 337 17.56 12.62 -15.68
C LYS A 337 18.40 13.59 -16.52
N ALA A 338 17.89 14.02 -17.68
CA ALA A 338 18.57 14.99 -18.51
C ALA A 338 18.73 16.35 -17.81
N VAL A 339 17.65 16.85 -17.19
CA VAL A 339 17.66 18.09 -16.41
C VAL A 339 18.61 17.98 -15.22
N SER A 340 18.53 16.90 -14.43
CA SER A 340 19.39 16.69 -13.27
C SER A 340 20.86 16.57 -13.66
N SER A 341 21.16 15.96 -14.81
CA SER A 341 22.53 15.89 -15.33
C SER A 341 23.04 17.25 -15.79
N ALA A 342 22.19 18.08 -16.40
CA ALA A 342 22.57 19.42 -16.83
C ALA A 342 22.81 20.36 -15.64
N VAL A 343 22.01 20.26 -14.58
CA VAL A 343 22.08 21.14 -13.41
C VAL A 343 23.13 20.67 -12.38
N PHE A 344 23.17 19.37 -12.08
CA PHE A 344 23.96 18.80 -10.98
C PHE A 344 25.13 17.91 -11.43
N GLY A 345 25.33 17.72 -12.75
CA GLY A 345 26.33 16.78 -13.26
C GLY A 345 27.79 17.11 -12.94
N LYS A 346 28.07 18.37 -12.54
CA LYS A 346 29.41 18.86 -12.18
C LYS A 346 29.53 19.28 -10.71
N THR A 347 28.48 19.08 -9.91
CA THR A 347 28.46 19.51 -8.50
C THR A 347 28.89 18.37 -7.59
N ASP A 348 29.76 18.68 -6.63
CA ASP A 348 30.21 17.74 -5.59
C ASP A 348 29.23 17.66 -4.41
N ASP A 349 28.14 18.41 -4.42
CA ASP A 349 27.07 18.28 -3.42
C ASP A 349 25.79 18.95 -3.92
N PHE A 350 24.64 18.37 -3.60
CA PHE A 350 23.34 18.98 -3.85
C PHE A 350 22.24 18.34 -2.99
N ASP A 351 21.11 19.04 -2.94
CA ASP A 351 19.92 18.57 -2.25
C ASP A 351 19.20 17.46 -3.02
N PHE A 352 19.29 16.22 -2.55
CA PHE A 352 18.67 15.05 -3.17
C PHE A 352 17.13 15.16 -3.28
N GLU A 353 16.47 15.97 -2.44
CA GLU A 353 15.02 16.18 -2.52
C GLU A 353 14.60 16.96 -3.79
N LYS A 354 15.51 17.77 -4.38
CA LYS A 354 15.18 18.61 -5.54
C LYS A 354 14.93 17.79 -6.81
N PRO A 355 15.83 16.90 -7.26
CA PRO A 355 15.55 16.04 -8.42
C PRO A 355 14.32 15.14 -8.27
N LEU A 356 14.05 14.67 -7.04
CA LEU A 356 12.89 13.85 -6.74
C LEU A 356 11.59 14.67 -6.85
N THR A 357 11.60 15.90 -6.31
CA THR A 357 10.49 16.86 -6.46
C THR A 357 10.25 17.20 -7.93
N ASN A 358 11.32 17.47 -8.68
CA ASN A 358 11.24 17.79 -10.10
C ASN A 358 10.62 16.65 -10.91
N LEU A 359 10.99 15.39 -10.62
CA LEU A 359 10.39 14.23 -11.26
C LEU A 359 8.88 14.19 -11.06
N VAL A 360 8.41 14.44 -9.83
CA VAL A 360 6.98 14.46 -9.48
C VAL A 360 6.25 15.54 -10.28
N TRP A 361 6.77 16.76 -10.32
CA TRP A 361 6.15 17.87 -11.05
C TRP A 361 6.18 17.69 -12.58
N ILE A 362 7.32 17.27 -13.14
CA ILE A 362 7.47 17.02 -14.58
C ILE A 362 6.45 15.96 -15.02
N THR A 363 6.34 14.86 -14.26
CA THR A 363 5.39 13.79 -14.57
C THR A 363 3.95 14.29 -14.49
N SER A 364 3.59 15.06 -13.46
CA SER A 364 2.23 15.60 -13.29
C SER A 364 1.83 16.51 -14.46
N ILE A 365 2.72 17.43 -14.86
CA ILE A 365 2.47 18.36 -15.97
C ILE A 365 2.31 17.61 -17.29
N LEU A 366 3.22 16.67 -17.58
CA LEU A 366 3.15 15.88 -18.81
C LEU A 366 1.91 14.98 -18.84
N SER A 367 1.54 14.37 -17.70
CA SER A 367 0.34 13.56 -17.58
C SER A 367 -0.92 14.40 -17.81
N MET A 368 -1.02 15.61 -17.25
CA MET A 368 -2.15 16.50 -17.52
C MET A 368 -2.27 16.86 -19.01
N ILE A 369 -1.17 17.26 -19.66
CA ILE A 369 -1.17 17.55 -21.12
C ILE A 369 -1.68 16.33 -21.90
N MET A 370 -1.17 15.14 -21.58
CA MET A 370 -1.58 13.88 -22.20
C MET A 370 -3.07 13.58 -21.96
N ILE A 371 -3.59 13.81 -20.75
CA ILE A 371 -5.00 13.61 -20.40
C ILE A 371 -5.93 14.41 -21.33
N PHE A 372 -5.65 15.70 -21.56
CA PHE A 372 -6.47 16.52 -22.44
C PHE A 372 -6.42 16.04 -23.89
N ILE A 373 -5.23 15.68 -24.39
CA ILE A 373 -5.05 15.17 -25.76
C ILE A 373 -5.84 13.87 -25.95
N VAL A 374 -5.69 12.91 -25.06
CA VAL A 374 -6.32 11.59 -25.17
C VAL A 374 -7.82 11.67 -25.01
N SER A 375 -8.31 12.47 -24.07
CA SER A 375 -9.75 12.67 -23.90
C SER A 375 -10.37 13.30 -25.15
N TYR A 376 -9.73 14.29 -25.75
CA TYR A 376 -10.20 14.87 -27.01
C TYR A 376 -10.25 13.83 -28.14
N LEU A 377 -9.23 12.97 -28.24
CA LEU A 377 -9.14 11.98 -29.32
C LEU A 377 -10.10 10.79 -29.18
N ILE A 378 -10.44 10.37 -27.96
CA ILE A 378 -11.25 9.16 -27.71
C ILE A 378 -12.71 9.50 -27.41
N ILE A 379 -12.97 10.51 -26.59
CA ILE A 379 -14.32 10.88 -26.12
C ILE A 379 -14.73 12.29 -26.55
N GLY A 380 -13.97 12.92 -27.44
CA GLY A 380 -14.28 14.21 -28.04
C GLY A 380 -15.16 14.08 -29.30
N PRO A 381 -15.17 15.09 -30.18
CA PRO A 381 -16.06 15.15 -31.35
C PRO A 381 -16.00 13.89 -32.21
N GLY A 382 -17.16 13.29 -32.50
CA GLY A 382 -17.29 12.04 -33.27
C GLY A 382 -17.35 10.76 -32.43
N SER A 383 -17.29 10.87 -31.10
CA SER A 383 -17.56 9.77 -30.17
C SER A 383 -19.03 9.75 -29.73
N ALA A 384 -19.51 8.60 -29.25
CA ALA A 384 -20.86 8.48 -28.71
C ALA A 384 -21.06 9.34 -27.44
N VAL A 385 -19.99 9.60 -26.70
CA VAL A 385 -19.98 10.52 -25.54
C VAL A 385 -20.28 11.96 -25.99
N ALA A 386 -19.56 12.44 -27.01
CA ALA A 386 -19.72 13.81 -27.51
C ALA A 386 -21.07 14.04 -28.21
N ASP A 387 -21.65 13.00 -28.80
CA ASP A 387 -23.01 13.05 -29.37
C ASP A 387 -24.09 13.32 -28.31
N LYS A 388 -23.82 12.99 -27.04
CA LYS A 388 -24.73 13.28 -25.92
C LYS A 388 -24.41 14.60 -25.25
N ALA A 389 -23.13 14.88 -25.03
CA ALA A 389 -22.71 16.17 -24.51
C ALA A 389 -21.32 16.52 -25.04
N SER A 390 -21.29 17.49 -25.96
CA SER A 390 -20.12 17.83 -26.79
C SER A 390 -18.86 18.23 -26.01
N ASN A 391 -19.02 18.78 -24.80
CA ASN A 391 -17.91 19.28 -23.97
C ASN A 391 -17.47 18.31 -22.87
N LEU A 392 -18.00 17.09 -22.82
CA LEU A 392 -17.67 16.15 -21.73
C LEU A 392 -16.21 15.71 -21.71
N TRP A 393 -15.54 15.64 -22.87
CA TRP A 393 -14.11 15.35 -22.92
C TRP A 393 -13.29 16.35 -22.09
N LEU A 394 -13.68 17.63 -22.11
CA LEU A 394 -13.01 18.70 -21.36
C LEU A 394 -13.30 18.55 -19.86
N VAL A 395 -14.57 18.34 -19.51
CA VAL A 395 -15.03 18.17 -18.12
C VAL A 395 -14.32 16.99 -17.45
N LEU A 396 -14.32 15.82 -18.11
CA LEU A 396 -13.66 14.61 -17.62
C LEU A 396 -12.14 14.79 -17.55
N SER A 397 -11.53 15.53 -18.50
CA SER A 397 -10.09 15.87 -18.43
C SER A 397 -9.76 16.73 -17.22
N VAL A 398 -10.58 17.74 -16.91
CA VAL A 398 -10.40 18.60 -15.72
C VAL A 398 -10.48 17.77 -14.44
N ILE A 399 -11.46 16.88 -14.34
CA ILE A 399 -11.64 16.02 -13.17
C ILE A 399 -10.43 15.11 -12.95
N ILE A 400 -9.98 14.37 -13.97
CA ILE A 400 -8.78 13.51 -13.85
C ILE A 400 -7.55 14.36 -13.53
N SER A 401 -7.41 15.54 -14.16
CA SER A 401 -6.29 16.45 -13.90
C SER A 401 -6.26 16.95 -12.45
N CYS A 402 -7.40 17.08 -11.77
CA CYS A 402 -7.43 17.37 -10.33
C CYS A 402 -6.76 16.25 -9.52
N GLY A 403 -7.04 14.99 -9.85
CA GLY A 403 -6.35 13.84 -9.26
C GLY A 403 -4.85 13.85 -9.56
N THR A 404 -4.45 14.08 -10.81
CA THR A 404 -3.03 14.12 -11.20
C THR A 404 -2.30 15.27 -10.52
N LEU A 405 -2.92 16.45 -10.40
CA LEU A 405 -2.38 17.58 -9.65
C LEU A 405 -2.24 17.24 -8.16
N GLY A 406 -3.20 16.49 -7.59
CA GLY A 406 -3.09 15.94 -6.23
C GLY A 406 -1.81 15.12 -6.04
N GLY A 407 -1.39 14.38 -7.06
CA GLY A 407 -0.13 13.62 -7.06
C GLY A 407 1.14 14.47 -6.90
N ALA A 408 1.09 15.77 -7.22
CA ALA A 408 2.16 16.72 -6.94
C ALA A 408 1.94 17.53 -5.66
N LEU A 409 0.71 17.98 -5.39
CA LEU A 409 0.40 18.81 -4.24
C LEU A 409 0.53 18.06 -2.92
N ILE A 410 0.02 16.83 -2.84
CA ILE A 410 0.06 16.03 -1.61
C ILE A 410 1.51 15.83 -1.12
N PRO A 411 2.49 15.47 -1.98
CA PRO A 411 3.89 15.47 -1.60
C PRO A 411 4.41 16.81 -1.06
N GLU A 412 4.09 17.95 -1.68
CA GLU A 412 4.54 19.26 -1.19
C GLU A 412 4.01 19.56 0.22
N PHE A 413 2.72 19.32 0.45
CA PHE A 413 2.12 19.51 1.77
C PHE A 413 2.73 18.55 2.80
N THR A 414 3.05 17.32 2.41
CA THR A 414 3.71 16.35 3.31
C THR A 414 5.12 16.78 3.68
N LYS A 415 5.93 17.23 2.70
CA LYS A 415 7.30 17.73 2.92
C LYS A 415 7.35 18.88 3.92
N ALA A 416 6.30 19.73 3.97
CA ALA A 416 6.21 20.82 4.93
C ALA A 416 6.18 20.35 6.40
N PHE A 417 5.92 19.07 6.66
CA PHE A 417 5.94 18.47 8.01
C PHE A 417 7.06 17.45 8.20
N THR A 418 7.52 16.80 7.13
CA THR A 418 8.44 15.65 7.25
C THR A 418 9.85 15.95 6.78
N SER A 419 10.10 16.90 5.86
CA SER A 419 11.47 17.18 5.39
C SER A 419 12.35 17.67 6.54
N GLY A 420 13.63 17.28 6.56
CA GLY A 420 14.63 17.79 7.52
C GLY A 420 14.74 19.32 7.54
N LYS A 421 14.39 19.97 6.42
CA LYS A 421 14.41 21.43 6.25
C LYS A 421 13.09 22.11 6.66
N SER A 422 12.09 21.33 7.05
CA SER A 422 10.78 21.86 7.43
C SER A 422 10.81 22.51 8.81
N LYS A 423 9.96 23.52 9.00
CA LYS A 423 9.82 24.19 10.31
C LYS A 423 9.34 23.23 11.40
N HIS A 424 8.52 22.24 11.05
CA HIS A 424 8.00 21.26 12.00
C HIS A 424 9.07 20.29 12.49
N VAL A 425 9.94 19.78 11.60
CA VAL A 425 11.07 18.94 12.03
C VAL A 425 12.03 19.73 12.91
N GLN A 426 12.33 20.99 12.54
CA GLN A 426 13.19 21.85 13.36
C GLN A 426 12.58 22.15 14.73
N GLU A 427 11.25 22.28 14.83
CA GLU A 427 10.55 22.38 16.11
C GLU A 427 10.68 21.11 16.95
N VAL A 428 10.59 19.91 16.36
CA VAL A 428 10.82 18.64 17.07
C VAL A 428 12.25 18.59 17.63
N VAL A 429 13.25 18.98 16.85
CA VAL A 429 14.65 19.08 17.32
C VAL A 429 14.77 20.10 18.46
N GLY A 430 14.15 21.27 18.31
CA GLY A 430 14.11 22.32 19.34
C GLY A 430 13.48 21.85 20.65
N ALA A 431 12.30 21.22 20.57
CA ALA A 431 11.59 20.64 21.70
C ALA A 431 12.41 19.55 22.41
N SER A 432 13.12 18.72 21.64
CA SER A 432 14.03 17.70 22.17
C SER A 432 15.17 18.31 23.00
N LYS A 433 15.73 19.44 22.56
CA LYS A 433 16.76 20.18 23.32
C LYS A 433 16.21 20.74 24.64
N GLN A 434 14.96 21.21 24.65
CA GLN A 434 14.38 21.89 25.81
C GLN A 434 13.80 20.96 26.86
N GLY A 435 13.26 19.80 26.47
CA GLY A 435 12.58 18.90 27.41
C GLY A 435 12.68 17.41 27.08
N GLY A 436 13.69 17.02 26.30
CA GLY A 436 14.00 15.64 25.99
C GLY A 436 12.86 14.90 25.28
N ALA A 437 12.79 13.59 25.52
CA ALA A 437 11.86 12.69 24.82
C ALA A 437 10.38 13.07 25.00
N SER A 438 9.98 13.62 26.15
CA SER A 438 8.58 13.98 26.39
C SER A 438 8.12 15.12 25.47
N LEU A 439 8.90 16.19 25.37
CA LEU A 439 8.55 17.31 24.47
C LEU A 439 8.77 16.93 23.00
N ASN A 440 9.73 16.05 22.69
CA ASN A 440 9.90 15.48 21.35
C ASN A 440 8.61 14.77 20.87
N ILE A 441 8.07 13.86 21.69
CA ILE A 441 6.84 13.13 21.37
C ILE A 441 5.66 14.11 21.22
N LEU A 442 5.52 15.10 22.10
CA LEU A 442 4.45 16.08 21.95
C LEU A 442 4.59 16.91 20.66
N ALA A 443 5.81 17.29 20.26
CA ALA A 443 6.05 18.06 19.05
C ALA A 443 5.70 17.27 17.77
N GLY A 444 6.08 15.99 17.68
CA GLY A 444 5.69 15.17 16.52
C GLY A 444 4.20 14.84 16.49
N PHE A 445 3.56 14.66 17.66
CA PHE A 445 2.10 14.56 17.77
C PHE A 445 1.40 15.81 17.22
N VAL A 446 1.91 17.00 17.55
CA VAL A 446 1.42 18.27 17.01
C VAL A 446 1.60 18.33 15.49
N ALA A 447 2.77 17.98 14.97
CA ALA A 447 3.03 17.96 13.53
C ALA A 447 2.06 17.04 12.78
N GLY A 448 1.80 15.82 13.30
CA GLY A 448 0.83 14.89 12.72
C GLY A 448 -0.58 15.47 12.64
N ASN A 449 -1.08 16.09 13.71
CA ASN A 449 -2.43 16.65 13.74
C ASN A 449 -2.58 17.82 12.77
N PHE A 450 -1.63 18.76 12.77
CA PHE A 450 -1.65 19.89 11.84
C PHE A 450 -1.55 19.41 10.39
N SER A 451 -0.70 18.42 10.10
CA SER A 451 -0.59 17.86 8.76
C SER A 451 -1.91 17.23 8.29
N SER A 452 -2.64 16.56 9.19
CA SER A 452 -3.93 15.93 8.87
C SER A 452 -5.01 16.95 8.55
N PHE A 453 -5.03 18.08 9.28
CA PHE A 453 -5.92 19.19 8.99
C PHE A 453 -5.67 19.77 7.58
N TRP A 454 -4.42 20.13 7.29
CA TRP A 454 -4.08 20.74 6.00
C TRP A 454 -4.27 19.76 4.84
N MET A 455 -3.88 18.50 5.01
CA MET A 455 -4.08 17.47 4.00
C MET A 455 -5.56 17.21 3.74
N GLY A 456 -6.39 17.21 4.79
CA GLY A 456 -7.85 17.14 4.65
C GLY A 456 -8.41 18.27 3.80
N LEU A 457 -7.95 19.52 4.00
CA LEU A 457 -8.34 20.65 3.16
C LEU A 457 -7.88 20.51 1.71
N VAL A 458 -6.70 19.95 1.45
CA VAL A 458 -6.23 19.65 0.09
C VAL A 458 -7.19 18.67 -0.59
N PHE A 459 -7.56 17.56 0.05
CA PHE A 459 -8.54 16.62 -0.49
C PHE A 459 -9.90 17.28 -0.73
N VAL A 460 -10.38 18.10 0.20
CA VAL A 460 -11.64 18.85 0.05
C VAL A 460 -11.60 19.76 -1.18
N VAL A 461 -10.53 20.53 -1.39
CA VAL A 461 -10.40 21.41 -2.56
C VAL A 461 -10.39 20.62 -3.86
N LEU A 462 -9.59 19.54 -3.94
CA LEU A 462 -9.51 18.70 -5.14
C LEU A 462 -10.87 18.06 -5.47
N MET A 463 -11.55 17.49 -4.47
CA MET A 463 -12.87 16.90 -4.63
C MET A 463 -13.92 17.97 -4.95
N PHE A 464 -13.84 19.16 -4.36
CA PHE A 464 -14.79 20.24 -4.65
C PHE A 464 -14.70 20.71 -6.10
N ILE A 465 -13.48 20.84 -6.66
CA ILE A 465 -13.31 21.18 -8.07
C ILE A 465 -13.91 20.08 -8.95
N ALA A 466 -13.68 18.81 -8.63
CA ALA A 466 -14.27 17.68 -9.35
C ALA A 466 -15.80 17.65 -9.25
N TYR A 467 -16.36 17.92 -8.07
CA TYR A 467 -17.80 18.06 -7.86
C TYR A 467 -18.36 19.19 -8.73
N PHE A 468 -17.76 20.38 -8.68
CA PHE A 468 -18.20 21.51 -9.48
C PHE A 468 -18.10 21.21 -10.98
N ALA A 469 -17.01 20.60 -11.44
CA ALA A 469 -16.88 20.15 -12.83
C ALA A 469 -17.98 19.13 -13.22
N SER A 470 -18.37 18.24 -12.31
CA SER A 470 -19.41 17.24 -12.55
C SER A 470 -20.80 17.84 -12.84
N THR A 471 -21.06 19.10 -12.49
CA THR A 471 -22.35 19.76 -12.78
C THR A 471 -22.48 20.23 -14.23
N PHE A 472 -21.42 20.13 -15.03
CA PHE A 472 -21.40 20.57 -16.43
C PHE A 472 -21.64 19.40 -17.39
N GLY A 473 -22.87 18.89 -17.44
CA GLY A 473 -23.34 17.92 -18.46
C GLY A 473 -23.08 16.44 -18.16
N LEU A 474 -22.41 16.10 -17.04
CA LEU A 474 -22.17 14.69 -16.70
C LEU A 474 -23.46 13.96 -16.29
N SER A 475 -24.42 14.71 -15.72
CA SER A 475 -25.79 14.22 -15.44
C SER A 475 -26.53 13.75 -16.69
N ASP A 476 -26.12 14.19 -17.88
CA ASP A 476 -26.81 13.87 -19.12
C ASP A 476 -26.54 12.42 -19.55
N ILE A 477 -25.44 11.81 -19.09
CA ILE A 477 -25.02 10.47 -19.49
C ILE A 477 -24.99 9.45 -18.35
N MET A 478 -25.06 9.87 -17.08
CA MET A 478 -24.96 8.95 -15.95
C MET A 478 -25.71 9.39 -14.70
N VAL A 479 -26.06 8.39 -13.88
CA VAL A 479 -26.56 8.62 -12.53
C VAL A 479 -25.41 8.91 -11.57
N TYR A 480 -25.66 9.76 -10.57
CA TYR A 480 -24.70 10.16 -9.54
C TYR A 480 -23.35 10.70 -10.08
N PRO A 481 -23.38 11.74 -10.93
CA PRO A 481 -22.19 12.26 -11.63
C PRO A 481 -21.06 12.68 -10.68
N SER A 482 -21.38 13.22 -9.50
CA SER A 482 -20.38 13.66 -8.53
C SER A 482 -19.57 12.51 -7.93
N VAL A 483 -20.18 11.33 -7.74
CA VAL A 483 -19.47 10.17 -7.20
C VAL A 483 -18.51 9.61 -8.24
N PHE A 484 -18.93 9.57 -9.52
CA PHE A 484 -18.03 9.22 -10.62
C PHE A 484 -16.84 10.20 -10.70
N ALA A 485 -17.13 11.50 -10.58
CA ALA A 485 -16.09 12.52 -10.61
C ALA A 485 -15.08 12.33 -9.47
N PHE A 486 -15.52 11.98 -8.27
CA PHE A 486 -14.61 11.60 -7.18
C PHE A 486 -13.78 10.39 -7.56
N GLY A 487 -14.39 9.30 -8.07
CA GLY A 487 -13.64 8.15 -8.57
C GLY A 487 -12.56 8.54 -9.59
N LEU A 488 -12.86 9.46 -10.51
CA LEU A 488 -11.88 9.95 -11.48
C LEU A 488 -10.76 10.80 -10.86
N VAL A 489 -10.98 11.44 -9.70
CA VAL A 489 -9.89 12.04 -8.90
C VAL A 489 -8.97 10.94 -8.35
N ALA A 490 -9.52 9.83 -7.83
CA ALA A 490 -8.70 8.68 -7.41
C ALA A 490 -7.89 8.13 -8.58
N PHE A 491 -8.55 7.96 -9.73
CA PHE A 491 -7.90 7.52 -10.96
C PHE A 491 -6.79 8.48 -11.40
N GLY A 492 -7.01 9.80 -11.32
CA GLY A 492 -6.02 10.81 -11.66
C GLY A 492 -4.77 10.77 -10.78
N LEU A 493 -4.91 10.41 -9.50
CA LEU A 493 -3.76 10.19 -8.59
C LEU A 493 -2.88 9.02 -9.10
N LEU A 494 -3.45 8.05 -9.82
CA LEU A 494 -2.71 6.97 -10.49
C LEU A 494 -1.99 7.42 -11.76
N GLY A 495 -2.19 8.66 -12.23
CA GLY A 495 -1.46 9.20 -13.39
C GLY A 495 0.06 9.32 -13.19
N MET A 496 0.51 9.08 -11.97
CA MET A 496 1.87 9.24 -11.49
C MET A 496 2.49 7.93 -10.99
N GLY A 497 1.76 6.82 -10.97
CA GLY A 497 2.15 5.73 -10.09
C GLY A 497 3.48 5.03 -10.40
N PRO A 498 4.02 4.90 -11.64
CA PRO A 498 5.38 4.41 -11.79
C PRO A 498 6.39 5.30 -11.06
N VAL A 499 6.16 6.61 -11.06
CA VAL A 499 6.97 7.62 -10.38
C VAL A 499 6.71 7.65 -8.88
N THR A 500 5.45 7.56 -8.44
CA THR A 500 5.11 7.44 -7.00
C THR A 500 5.81 6.25 -6.37
N ILE A 501 5.77 5.08 -7.04
CA ILE A 501 6.48 3.89 -6.57
C ILE A 501 7.99 4.06 -6.66
N ALA A 502 8.49 4.78 -7.67
CA ALA A 502 9.91 5.02 -7.80
C ALA A 502 10.49 5.87 -6.66
N VAL A 503 9.77 6.92 -6.26
CA VAL A 503 10.20 7.78 -5.15
C VAL A 503 9.95 7.13 -3.78
N ASP A 504 8.94 6.27 -3.64
CA ASP A 504 8.73 5.48 -2.42
C ASP A 504 9.84 4.42 -2.27
N SER A 505 10.10 3.66 -3.33
CA SER A 505 11.15 2.63 -3.37
C SER A 505 12.57 3.20 -3.29
N TYR A 506 12.73 4.51 -3.45
CA TYR A 506 14.00 5.19 -3.24
C TYR A 506 14.49 4.99 -1.80
N GLY A 507 13.61 5.21 -0.81
CA GLY A 507 13.90 5.10 0.62
C GLY A 507 14.55 3.77 1.05
N PRO A 508 13.88 2.61 0.88
CA PRO A 508 14.43 1.33 1.32
C PRO A 508 15.73 0.93 0.60
N VAL A 509 16.00 1.47 -0.60
CA VAL A 509 17.29 1.24 -1.28
C VAL A 509 18.39 2.08 -0.63
N THR A 510 18.13 3.35 -0.32
CA THR A 510 19.12 4.24 0.29
C THR A 510 19.44 3.84 1.72
N ASP A 511 18.42 3.48 2.49
CA ASP A 511 18.52 2.99 3.87
C ASP A 511 19.43 1.75 3.92
N ASN A 512 19.07 0.69 3.19
CA ASN A 512 19.89 -0.51 3.13
C ASN A 512 21.27 -0.30 2.50
N ALA A 513 21.48 0.73 1.67
CA ALA A 513 22.81 1.01 1.15
C ALA A 513 23.75 1.47 2.28
N GLN A 514 23.24 2.22 3.25
CA GLN A 514 23.96 2.58 4.47
C GLN A 514 24.29 1.33 5.29
N SER A 515 23.30 0.48 5.57
CA SER A 515 23.55 -0.74 6.36
C SER A 515 24.49 -1.72 5.65
N VAL A 516 24.39 -1.86 4.32
CA VAL A 516 25.33 -2.69 3.54
C VAL A 516 26.75 -2.15 3.61
N TYR A 517 26.93 -0.82 3.64
CA TYR A 517 28.23 -0.20 3.83
C TYR A 517 28.85 -0.61 5.18
N GLU A 518 28.12 -0.38 6.28
CA GLU A 518 28.59 -0.69 7.64
C GLU A 518 28.83 -2.19 7.84
N LEU A 519 27.86 -3.04 7.47
CA LEU A 519 27.93 -4.51 7.59
C LEU A 519 29.02 -5.17 6.75
N SER A 520 29.50 -4.48 5.71
CA SER A 520 30.56 -4.99 4.85
C SER A 520 31.94 -4.89 5.48
N LEU A 521 32.10 -4.06 6.52
CA LEU A 521 33.37 -3.75 7.17
C LEU A 521 34.45 -3.35 6.15
N ILE A 522 34.05 -2.69 5.05
CA ILE A 522 34.95 -2.37 3.93
C ILE A 522 36.18 -1.57 4.42
N GLU A 523 36.00 -0.68 5.39
CA GLU A 523 37.07 0.14 6.00
C GLU A 523 38.11 -0.68 6.77
N GLU A 524 37.70 -1.84 7.32
CA GLU A 524 38.57 -2.73 8.11
C GLU A 524 39.35 -3.71 7.22
N ILE A 525 39.03 -3.78 5.92
CA ILE A 525 39.73 -4.65 4.97
C ILE A 525 41.12 -4.06 4.70
N LYS A 526 42.15 -4.86 4.97
CA LYS A 526 43.55 -4.45 4.82
C LYS A 526 43.88 -4.19 3.35
N ASP A 527 44.51 -3.04 3.07
CA ASP A 527 44.92 -2.60 1.72
C ASP A 527 43.75 -2.47 0.71
N VAL A 528 42.52 -2.29 1.21
CA VAL A 528 41.30 -2.18 0.37
C VAL A 528 41.34 -0.97 -0.57
N ASP A 529 42.00 0.11 -0.18
CA ASP A 529 42.18 1.31 -0.99
C ASP A 529 42.96 1.00 -2.27
N LYS A 530 44.04 0.20 -2.16
CA LYS A 530 44.85 -0.25 -3.28
C LYS A 530 44.12 -1.28 -4.12
N GLU A 531 43.36 -2.18 -3.50
CA GLU A 531 42.52 -3.15 -4.21
C GLU A 531 41.46 -2.45 -5.07
N ILE A 532 40.75 -1.48 -4.49
CA ILE A 532 39.73 -0.69 -5.19
C ILE A 532 40.35 0.09 -6.35
N GLU A 533 41.49 0.75 -6.12
CA GLU A 533 42.17 1.52 -7.17
C GLU A 533 42.61 0.62 -8.33
N LYS A 534 43.16 -0.56 -8.03
CA LYS A 534 43.62 -1.54 -9.03
C LYS A 534 42.47 -2.18 -9.82
N ASP A 535 41.45 -2.66 -9.13
CA ASP A 535 40.43 -3.52 -9.76
C ASP A 535 39.21 -2.72 -10.27
N PHE A 536 39.00 -1.51 -9.76
CA PHE A 536 37.84 -0.66 -10.09
C PHE A 536 38.23 0.71 -10.66
N GLY A 537 39.49 1.13 -10.58
CA GLY A 537 40.01 2.30 -11.29
C GLY A 537 39.63 3.65 -10.70
N PHE A 538 39.34 3.72 -9.39
CA PHE A 538 39.10 4.98 -8.69
C PHE A 538 39.67 4.92 -7.26
N LYS A 539 40.00 6.08 -6.70
CA LYS A 539 40.43 6.20 -5.30
C LYS A 539 39.20 6.34 -4.38
N PRO A 540 39.00 5.45 -3.40
CA PRO A 540 37.84 5.52 -2.51
C PRO A 540 37.93 6.72 -1.54
N ASP A 541 36.77 7.25 -1.16
CA ASP A 541 36.61 8.21 -0.06
C ASP A 541 35.51 7.76 0.89
N PHE A 542 35.94 7.36 2.09
CA PHE A 542 35.08 6.78 3.10
C PHE A 542 34.24 7.82 3.86
N GLU A 543 34.79 9.02 4.09
CA GLU A 543 34.08 10.10 4.79
C GLU A 543 32.93 10.65 3.93
N LYS A 544 33.22 10.97 2.66
CA LYS A 544 32.18 11.48 1.76
C LYS A 544 31.16 10.40 1.40
N ALA A 545 31.57 9.13 1.35
CA ALA A 545 30.64 8.00 1.19
C ALA A 545 29.58 7.96 2.29
N LYS A 546 30.00 7.98 3.56
CA LYS A 546 29.10 8.00 4.73
C LYS A 546 28.14 9.18 4.68
N TYR A 547 28.67 10.40 4.49
CA TYR A 547 27.83 11.59 4.35
C TYR A 547 26.78 11.46 3.23
N TYR A 548 27.16 10.97 2.04
CA TYR A 548 26.20 10.81 0.96
C TYR A 548 25.15 9.74 1.24
N LEU A 549 25.53 8.62 1.86
CA LEU A 549 24.57 7.56 2.20
C LEU A 549 23.52 8.11 3.17
N GLU A 550 23.95 8.77 4.25
CA GLU A 550 23.04 9.37 5.25
C GLU A 550 22.18 10.51 4.65
N ALA A 551 22.76 11.38 3.82
CA ALA A 551 22.01 12.45 3.17
C ALA A 551 20.97 11.92 2.16
N ASN A 552 21.28 10.80 1.49
CA ASN A 552 20.33 10.12 0.60
C ASN A 552 19.23 9.43 1.38
N ASP A 553 19.55 8.83 2.52
CA ASP A 553 18.58 8.21 3.43
C ASP A 553 17.58 9.26 3.96
N GLY A 554 18.05 10.42 4.42
CA GLY A 554 17.16 11.52 4.83
C GLY A 554 16.21 11.98 3.72
N ALA A 555 16.68 12.08 2.47
CA ALA A 555 15.82 12.36 1.32
C ALA A 555 14.85 11.20 1.03
N GLY A 556 15.31 9.95 1.19
CA GLY A 556 14.50 8.74 1.12
C GLY A 556 13.35 8.74 2.12
N ASN A 557 13.60 9.10 3.38
CA ASN A 557 12.58 9.21 4.43
C ASN A 557 11.53 10.27 4.10
N THR A 558 11.96 11.42 3.56
CA THR A 558 11.04 12.44 3.05
C THR A 558 10.13 11.88 1.95
N PHE A 559 10.67 11.20 0.94
CA PHE A 559 9.88 10.73 -0.21
C PHE A 559 9.06 9.46 0.05
N LYS A 560 9.54 8.58 0.94
CA LYS A 560 8.75 7.50 1.54
C LYS A 560 7.53 8.08 2.26
N ALA A 561 7.71 9.17 3.01
CA ALA A 561 6.58 9.83 3.67
C ALA A 561 5.60 10.48 2.68
N THR A 562 6.07 11.10 1.60
CA THR A 562 5.20 11.78 0.62
C THR A 562 4.32 10.83 -0.20
N ALA A 563 4.80 9.62 -0.47
CA ALA A 563 4.04 8.62 -1.22
C ALA A 563 2.85 8.06 -0.41
N LYS A 564 2.97 7.96 0.92
CA LYS A 564 1.93 7.34 1.77
C LYS A 564 0.58 8.07 1.71
N PRO A 565 0.48 9.41 1.89
CA PRO A 565 -0.76 10.16 1.71
C PRO A 565 -1.37 10.07 0.31
N VAL A 566 -0.55 9.93 -0.74
CA VAL A 566 -1.05 9.75 -2.11
C VAL A 566 -1.76 8.40 -2.22
N LEU A 567 -1.14 7.32 -1.76
CA LEU A 567 -1.70 5.97 -1.79
C LEU A 567 -2.99 5.86 -0.98
N ILE A 568 -3.02 6.36 0.27
CA ILE A 568 -4.27 6.36 1.07
C ILE A 568 -5.36 7.24 0.46
N GLY A 569 -4.99 8.37 -0.17
CA GLY A 569 -5.93 9.23 -0.89
C GLY A 569 -6.67 8.47 -1.99
N THR A 570 -5.95 7.65 -2.76
CA THR A 570 -6.57 6.79 -3.78
C THR A 570 -7.51 5.75 -3.16
N ALA A 571 -7.17 5.23 -1.97
CA ALA A 571 -7.97 4.23 -1.27
C ALA A 571 -9.32 4.78 -0.85
N VAL A 572 -9.35 5.98 -0.28
CA VAL A 572 -10.56 6.59 0.27
C VAL A 572 -11.50 7.01 -0.84
N VAL A 573 -10.95 7.65 -1.86
CA VAL A 573 -11.72 8.12 -3.00
C VAL A 573 -12.16 6.94 -3.89
N GLY A 574 -11.31 5.91 -4.05
CA GLY A 574 -11.63 4.66 -4.73
C GLY A 574 -12.68 3.83 -3.98
N ALA A 575 -12.57 3.72 -2.66
CA ALA A 575 -13.56 3.06 -1.82
C ALA A 575 -14.93 3.74 -1.94
N THR A 576 -14.98 5.07 -2.00
CA THR A 576 -16.22 5.82 -2.25
C THR A 576 -16.91 5.38 -3.55
N THR A 577 -16.12 5.11 -4.59
CA THR A 577 -16.62 4.64 -5.90
C THR A 577 -17.16 3.22 -5.81
N MET A 578 -16.49 2.32 -5.09
CA MET A 578 -16.94 0.95 -4.86
C MET A 578 -18.21 0.88 -3.99
N ILE A 579 -18.28 1.70 -2.94
CA ILE A 579 -19.46 1.85 -2.08
C ILE A 579 -20.66 2.23 -2.94
N PHE A 580 -20.47 3.06 -3.95
CA PHE A 580 -21.54 3.41 -4.86
C PHE A 580 -22.03 2.25 -5.75
N SER A 581 -21.14 1.40 -6.25
CA SER A 581 -21.58 0.17 -6.95
C SER A 581 -22.49 -0.66 -6.04
N LEU A 582 -22.19 -0.75 -4.75
CA LEU A 582 -23.06 -1.40 -3.78
C LEU A 582 -24.41 -0.67 -3.59
N ILE A 583 -24.40 0.67 -3.60
CA ILE A 583 -25.64 1.48 -3.54
C ILE A 583 -26.57 1.15 -4.72
N LEU A 584 -26.03 1.07 -5.94
CA LEU A 584 -26.81 0.70 -7.12
C LEU A 584 -27.35 -0.73 -7.05
N VAL A 585 -26.55 -1.67 -6.56
CA VAL A 585 -27.01 -3.06 -6.34
C VAL A 585 -28.15 -3.12 -5.31
N ILE A 586 -28.08 -2.31 -4.25
CA ILE A 586 -29.16 -2.21 -3.25
C ILE A 586 -30.43 -1.61 -3.85
N GLU A 587 -30.31 -0.55 -4.64
CA GLU A 587 -31.44 0.04 -5.34
C GLU A 587 -32.13 -0.99 -6.25
N GLU A 588 -31.33 -1.72 -7.02
CA GLU A 588 -31.84 -2.75 -7.93
C GLU A 588 -32.46 -3.94 -7.20
N THR A 589 -31.83 -4.42 -6.12
CA THR A 589 -32.26 -5.63 -5.40
C THR A 589 -33.44 -5.36 -4.48
N LEU A 590 -33.40 -4.27 -3.72
CA LEU A 590 -34.43 -3.94 -2.73
C LEU A 590 -35.55 -3.05 -3.29
N LYS A 591 -35.40 -2.54 -4.53
CA LYS A 591 -36.34 -1.61 -5.17
C LYS A 591 -36.65 -0.38 -4.30
N VAL A 592 -35.63 0.09 -3.57
CA VAL A 592 -35.70 1.26 -2.69
C VAL A 592 -34.74 2.32 -3.19
N LYS A 593 -35.16 3.59 -3.15
CA LYS A 593 -34.26 4.68 -3.52
C LYS A 593 -33.18 4.86 -2.45
N PRO A 594 -31.89 4.92 -2.81
CA PRO A 594 -30.79 5.07 -1.85
C PRO A 594 -30.97 6.23 -0.87
N GLU A 595 -31.46 7.38 -1.31
CA GLU A 595 -31.67 8.55 -0.45
C GLU A 595 -32.68 8.31 0.69
N GLN A 596 -33.58 7.33 0.55
CA GLN A 596 -34.56 7.00 1.59
C GLN A 596 -33.94 6.22 2.75
N ILE A 597 -32.85 5.49 2.51
CA ILE A 597 -32.16 4.68 3.52
C ILE A 597 -30.84 5.33 3.95
N LEU A 598 -30.08 5.94 3.03
CA LEU A 598 -28.79 6.58 3.28
C LEU A 598 -28.95 8.05 3.67
N ASN A 599 -29.52 8.28 4.85
CA ASN A 599 -29.65 9.60 5.42
C ASN A 599 -29.34 9.59 6.92
N LEU A 600 -29.05 10.77 7.47
CA LEU A 600 -28.68 10.93 8.88
C LEU A 600 -29.87 10.71 9.84
N LEU A 601 -31.10 10.72 9.36
CA LEU A 601 -32.29 10.42 10.16
C LEU A 601 -32.47 8.91 10.37
N ASN A 602 -31.88 8.09 9.50
CA ASN A 602 -31.82 6.66 9.70
C ASN A 602 -30.77 6.33 10.79
N PRO A 603 -31.17 5.74 11.94
CA PRO A 603 -30.25 5.44 13.04
C PRO A 603 -29.12 4.49 12.64
N PHE A 604 -29.36 3.60 11.67
CA PHE A 604 -28.35 2.68 11.14
C PHE A 604 -27.17 3.41 10.50
N THR A 605 -27.41 4.57 9.89
CA THR A 605 -26.33 5.41 9.34
C THR A 605 -25.38 5.87 10.44
N ILE A 606 -25.91 6.39 11.56
CA ILE A 606 -25.10 6.87 12.69
C ILE A 606 -24.35 5.70 13.35
N LEU A 607 -25.02 4.57 13.55
CA LEU A 607 -24.39 3.37 14.09
C LEU A 607 -23.22 2.90 13.20
N GLY A 608 -23.41 2.92 11.88
CA GLY A 608 -22.37 2.57 10.91
C GLY A 608 -21.17 3.49 11.06
N PHE A 609 -21.41 4.81 11.17
CA PHE A 609 -20.35 5.78 11.43
C PHE A 609 -19.56 5.48 12.71
N MET A 610 -20.25 5.24 13.82
CA MET A 610 -19.60 4.93 15.11
C MET A 610 -18.78 3.64 15.04
N CYS A 611 -19.31 2.60 14.40
CA CYS A 611 -18.60 1.33 14.22
C CYS A 611 -17.34 1.51 13.35
N GLY A 612 -17.42 2.25 12.25
CA GLY A 612 -16.26 2.47 11.38
C GLY A 612 -15.12 3.18 12.10
N GLY A 613 -15.41 4.25 12.84
CA GLY A 613 -14.42 4.94 13.68
C GLY A 613 -13.81 4.01 14.74
N ALA A 614 -14.64 3.20 15.42
CA ALA A 614 -14.16 2.24 16.41
C ALA A 614 -13.19 1.20 15.82
N ILE A 615 -13.45 0.70 14.61
CA ILE A 615 -12.58 -0.26 13.93
C ILE A 615 -11.23 0.37 13.56
N ILE A 616 -11.21 1.63 13.09
CA ILE A 616 -9.96 2.33 12.74
C ILE A 616 -9.06 2.48 13.98
N TYR A 617 -9.62 2.93 15.12
CA TYR A 617 -8.84 3.09 16.35
C TYR A 617 -8.42 1.76 16.97
N TRP A 618 -9.27 0.72 16.90
CA TRP A 618 -8.87 -0.61 17.32
C TRP A 618 -7.72 -1.14 16.45
N PHE A 619 -7.79 -0.96 15.13
CA PHE A 619 -6.79 -1.45 14.19
C PHE A 619 -5.41 -0.85 14.48
N THR A 620 -5.31 0.47 14.65
CA THR A 620 -4.04 1.15 14.93
C THR A 620 -3.45 0.73 16.27
N GLY A 621 -4.28 0.55 17.30
CA GLY A 621 -3.87 0.00 18.58
C GLY A 621 -3.39 -1.45 18.50
N ALA A 622 -4.11 -2.31 17.77
CA ALA A 622 -3.77 -3.72 17.60
C ALA A 622 -2.46 -3.93 16.82
N ALA A 623 -2.26 -3.16 15.74
CA ALA A 623 -1.04 -3.17 14.95
C ALA A 623 0.16 -2.71 15.78
N THR A 624 0.03 -1.59 16.50
CA THR A 624 1.07 -1.06 17.38
C THR A 624 1.40 -2.04 18.51
N GLN A 625 0.40 -2.66 19.14
CA GLN A 625 0.61 -3.67 20.19
C GLN A 625 1.41 -4.89 19.69
N ALA A 626 1.15 -5.32 18.45
CA ALA A 626 1.89 -6.42 17.83
C ALA A 626 3.37 -6.07 17.67
N VAL A 627 3.67 -4.85 17.22
CA VAL A 627 5.05 -4.33 17.10
C VAL A 627 5.70 -4.22 18.47
N SER A 628 5.10 -3.51 19.43
CA SER A 628 5.70 -3.29 20.75
C SER A 628 6.08 -4.59 21.45
N THR A 629 5.24 -5.62 21.32
CA THR A 629 5.46 -6.91 21.98
C THR A 629 6.54 -7.73 21.29
N GLY A 630 6.57 -7.71 19.95
CA GLY A 630 7.65 -8.34 19.19
C GLY A 630 8.98 -7.64 19.43
N ALA A 631 9.00 -6.30 19.40
CA ALA A 631 10.18 -5.48 19.63
C ALA A 631 10.81 -5.78 20.99
N TYR A 632 10.00 -5.85 22.06
CA TYR A 632 10.51 -6.26 23.39
C TYR A 632 11.24 -7.61 23.35
N ARG A 633 10.71 -8.60 22.62
CA ARG A 633 11.33 -9.94 22.52
C ARG A 633 12.61 -9.91 21.69
N ALA A 634 12.64 -9.12 20.61
CA ALA A 634 13.85 -8.90 19.82
C ALA A 634 14.93 -8.22 20.67
N VAL A 635 14.59 -7.14 21.38
CA VAL A 635 15.47 -6.43 22.33
C VAL A 635 16.03 -7.39 23.38
N GLU A 636 15.18 -8.18 24.03
CA GLU A 636 15.61 -9.13 25.07
C GLU A 636 16.63 -10.14 24.51
N TYR A 637 16.40 -10.63 23.29
CA TYR A 637 17.31 -11.56 22.64
C TYR A 637 18.63 -10.88 22.23
N ILE A 638 18.57 -9.71 21.58
CA ILE A 638 19.74 -8.97 21.10
C ILE A 638 20.64 -8.60 22.29
N LYS A 639 20.08 -8.06 23.38
CA LYS A 639 20.83 -7.70 24.59
C LYS A 639 21.60 -8.87 25.20
N LYS A 640 21.05 -10.09 25.13
CA LYS A 640 21.71 -11.30 25.67
C LYS A 640 22.80 -11.85 24.74
N ASN A 641 22.77 -11.49 23.46
CA ASN A 641 23.59 -12.14 22.43
C ASN A 641 24.57 -11.22 21.72
N ILE A 642 24.44 -9.90 21.87
CA ILE A 642 25.42 -8.93 21.41
C ILE A 642 26.69 -9.03 22.27
N GLN A 643 27.85 -9.01 21.62
CA GLN A 643 29.16 -9.10 22.26
C GLN A 643 29.98 -7.89 21.83
N LEU A 644 30.41 -7.09 22.80
CA LEU A 644 31.11 -5.82 22.56
C LEU A 644 32.53 -5.83 23.15
N ASP A 645 32.98 -6.97 23.67
CA ASP A 645 34.33 -7.14 24.19
C ASP A 645 35.37 -6.97 23.07
N GLU A 646 36.56 -6.45 23.38
CA GLU A 646 37.64 -6.20 22.39
C GLU A 646 38.09 -7.46 21.63
N LYS A 647 37.84 -8.65 22.18
CA LYS A 647 38.16 -9.96 21.57
C LYS A 647 37.00 -10.57 20.80
N ALA A 648 35.82 -9.96 20.82
CA ALA A 648 34.66 -10.45 20.10
C ALA A 648 34.82 -10.23 18.60
N ASP A 649 34.21 -11.10 17.80
CA ASP A 649 34.15 -10.89 16.36
C ASP A 649 33.51 -9.54 16.04
N LEU A 650 34.06 -8.82 15.06
CA LEU A 650 33.52 -7.55 14.57
C LEU A 650 32.15 -7.70 13.89
N LYS A 651 31.66 -8.93 13.71
CA LYS A 651 30.40 -9.25 13.05
C LYS A 651 29.60 -10.27 13.85
N ALA A 652 28.30 -10.03 13.97
CA ALA A 652 27.35 -10.97 14.53
C ALA A 652 27.30 -12.26 13.71
N SER A 653 27.15 -13.40 14.39
CA SER A 653 27.03 -14.68 13.69
C SER A 653 25.72 -14.78 12.92
N THR A 654 25.76 -15.40 11.73
CA THR A 654 24.58 -15.61 10.87
C THR A 654 23.45 -16.34 11.58
N GLU A 655 23.76 -17.28 12.47
CA GLU A 655 22.77 -18.01 13.27
C GLU A 655 22.03 -17.08 14.24
N LYS A 656 22.72 -16.14 14.89
CA LYS A 656 22.07 -15.16 15.79
C LYS A 656 21.12 -14.25 15.01
N SER A 657 21.52 -13.76 13.84
CA SER A 657 20.66 -12.92 12.99
C SER A 657 19.42 -13.67 12.47
N LYS A 658 19.58 -14.94 12.06
CA LYS A 658 18.43 -15.78 11.65
C LYS A 658 17.42 -15.97 12.78
N GLU A 659 17.87 -16.07 14.02
CA GLU A 659 16.94 -16.19 15.16
C GLU A 659 16.17 -14.88 15.40
N VAL A 660 16.79 -13.70 15.23
CA VAL A 660 16.06 -12.41 15.29
C VAL A 660 14.98 -12.37 14.20
N VAL A 661 15.33 -12.70 12.95
CA VAL A 661 14.39 -12.77 11.82
C VAL A 661 13.21 -13.70 12.14
N LYS A 662 13.48 -14.86 12.74
CA LYS A 662 12.45 -15.81 13.15
C LYS A 662 11.55 -15.24 14.24
N ILE A 663 12.10 -14.52 15.23
CA ILE A 663 11.31 -13.82 16.26
C ILE A 663 10.38 -12.80 15.58
N CYS A 664 10.92 -11.93 14.72
CA CYS A 664 10.13 -10.93 13.98
C CYS A 664 9.00 -11.61 13.18
N THR A 665 9.31 -12.68 12.45
CA THR A 665 8.33 -13.41 11.61
C THR A 665 7.19 -14.01 12.44
N GLN A 666 7.52 -14.63 13.58
CA GLN A 666 6.52 -15.26 14.45
C GLN A 666 5.52 -14.24 15.02
N TYR A 667 5.99 -13.08 15.46
CA TYR A 667 5.13 -12.04 16.01
C TYR A 667 4.36 -11.29 14.92
N ALA A 668 4.96 -11.06 13.76
CA ALA A 668 4.27 -10.57 12.57
C ALA A 668 3.08 -11.45 12.18
N GLN A 669 3.27 -12.77 12.09
CA GLN A 669 2.19 -13.71 11.77
C GLN A 669 1.10 -13.77 12.84
N LYS A 670 1.47 -13.75 14.12
CA LYS A 670 0.48 -13.74 15.22
C LYS A 670 -0.36 -12.46 15.21
N GLY A 671 0.29 -11.30 15.04
CA GLY A 671 -0.39 -10.01 14.92
C GLY A 671 -1.32 -9.99 13.72
N MET A 672 -0.80 -10.34 12.54
CA MET A 672 -1.56 -10.39 11.30
C MET A 672 -2.79 -11.30 11.39
N LEU A 673 -2.66 -12.50 11.96
CA LEU A 673 -3.80 -13.41 12.11
C LEU A 673 -4.89 -12.82 13.01
N ASN A 674 -4.53 -12.12 14.09
CA ASN A 674 -5.53 -11.47 14.93
C ASN A 674 -6.22 -10.32 14.20
N ILE A 675 -5.45 -9.51 13.49
CA ILE A 675 -5.96 -8.35 12.75
C ILE A 675 -6.88 -8.79 11.62
N PHE A 676 -6.42 -9.72 10.78
CA PHE A 676 -7.17 -10.18 9.61
C PHE A 676 -8.52 -10.79 10.00
N ILE A 677 -8.52 -11.72 10.95
CA ILE A 677 -9.77 -12.38 11.38
C ILE A 677 -10.75 -11.35 11.95
N THR A 678 -10.26 -10.37 12.71
CA THR A 678 -11.13 -9.34 13.27
C THR A 678 -11.77 -8.48 12.18
N VAL A 679 -10.97 -7.94 11.24
CA VAL A 679 -11.48 -7.12 10.13
C VAL A 679 -12.45 -7.91 9.26
N PHE A 680 -12.07 -9.14 8.91
CA PHE A 680 -12.88 -10.05 8.11
C PHE A 680 -14.22 -10.38 8.79
N CYS A 681 -14.21 -10.75 10.08
CA CYS A 681 -15.42 -11.09 10.81
C CYS A 681 -16.30 -9.87 11.09
N PHE A 682 -15.73 -8.68 11.35
CA PHE A 682 -16.54 -7.46 11.47
C PHE A 682 -17.19 -7.08 10.15
N ALA A 683 -16.48 -7.19 9.02
CA ALA A 683 -17.05 -6.92 7.71
C ALA A 683 -18.28 -7.81 7.44
N LEU A 684 -18.17 -9.12 7.68
CA LEU A 684 -19.30 -10.05 7.57
C LEU A 684 -20.41 -9.77 8.57
N ALA A 685 -20.08 -9.57 9.85
CA ALA A 685 -21.06 -9.30 10.89
C ALA A 685 -21.89 -8.05 10.56
N PHE A 686 -21.23 -6.96 10.18
CA PHE A 686 -21.90 -5.70 9.90
C PHE A 686 -22.69 -5.74 8.59
N ALA A 687 -22.18 -6.39 7.55
CA ALA A 687 -22.95 -6.63 6.33
C ALA A 687 -24.22 -7.45 6.64
N PHE A 688 -24.10 -8.50 7.45
CA PHE A 688 -25.21 -9.39 7.78
C PHE A 688 -26.24 -8.76 8.71
N PHE A 689 -25.84 -7.87 9.62
CA PHE A 689 -26.78 -7.04 10.38
C PHE A 689 -27.47 -5.99 9.54
N SER A 690 -26.91 -5.66 8.37
CA SER A 690 -27.53 -4.75 7.39
C SER A 690 -28.56 -5.45 6.50
N ALA A 691 -28.74 -6.76 6.65
CA ALA A 691 -29.76 -7.50 5.92
C ALA A 691 -31.16 -6.96 6.26
N PRO A 692 -31.94 -6.53 5.25
CA PRO A 692 -33.26 -5.95 5.50
C PRO A 692 -34.26 -7.01 5.97
N ARG A 693 -35.16 -6.65 6.89
CA ARG A 693 -36.12 -7.56 7.53
C ARG A 693 -37.55 -7.21 7.14
N GLY A 694 -38.26 -8.17 6.53
CA GLY A 694 -39.60 -7.93 6.00
C GLY A 694 -39.61 -6.75 5.02
N LYS A 695 -40.41 -5.72 5.30
CA LYS A 695 -40.49 -4.49 4.49
C LYS A 695 -39.52 -3.38 4.94
N GLU A 696 -38.74 -3.61 5.99
CA GLU A 696 -37.83 -2.60 6.53
C GLU A 696 -36.46 -2.66 5.84
N ASN A 697 -36.17 -1.65 5.03
CA ASN A 697 -34.90 -1.51 4.31
C ASN A 697 -33.88 -0.60 5.01
N GLY A 698 -34.28 0.05 6.12
CA GLY A 698 -33.40 0.92 6.92
C GLY A 698 -32.06 0.29 7.33
N PRO A 699 -31.99 -0.98 7.75
CA PRO A 699 -30.74 -1.63 8.14
C PRO A 699 -29.65 -1.62 7.06
N ALA A 700 -30.02 -1.60 5.77
CA ALA A 700 -29.07 -1.62 4.67
C ALA A 700 -28.08 -0.44 4.69
N ALA A 701 -28.45 0.67 5.34
CA ALA A 701 -27.57 1.82 5.51
C ALA A 701 -26.40 1.59 6.47
N PHE A 702 -26.50 0.62 7.39
CA PHE A 702 -25.49 0.41 8.43
C PHE A 702 -24.12 0.06 7.85
N PHE A 703 -24.07 -0.94 6.96
CA PHE A 703 -22.81 -1.36 6.36
C PHE A 703 -22.22 -0.33 5.41
N ILE A 704 -23.06 0.36 4.62
CA ILE A 704 -22.61 1.45 3.76
C ILE A 704 -21.98 2.57 4.58
N ALA A 705 -22.66 3.02 5.63
CA ALA A 705 -22.14 4.06 6.51
C ALA A 705 -20.87 3.62 7.25
N TYR A 706 -20.76 2.33 7.62
CA TYR A 706 -19.53 1.74 8.12
C TYR A 706 -18.37 1.85 7.11
N LEU A 707 -18.59 1.51 5.84
CA LEU A 707 -17.57 1.61 4.79
C LEU A 707 -17.14 3.06 4.52
N ILE A 708 -18.09 4.00 4.49
CA ILE A 708 -17.78 5.44 4.38
C ILE A 708 -16.95 5.89 5.59
N SER A 709 -17.33 5.45 6.78
CA SER A 709 -16.66 5.81 8.03
C SER A 709 -15.23 5.30 8.10
N ILE A 710 -14.96 4.02 7.79
CA ILE A 710 -13.58 3.51 7.78
C ILE A 710 -12.70 4.28 6.80
N ALA A 711 -13.26 4.72 5.67
CA ALA A 711 -12.52 5.51 4.68
C ALA A 711 -12.21 6.92 5.22
N VAL A 712 -13.19 7.62 5.79
CA VAL A 712 -13.01 8.97 6.34
C VAL A 712 -12.08 8.97 7.55
N PHE A 713 -12.36 8.17 8.58
CA PHE A 713 -11.50 8.10 9.77
C PHE A 713 -10.12 7.52 9.44
N GLY A 714 -10.08 6.54 8.54
CA GLY A 714 -8.84 5.93 8.08
C GLY A 714 -7.92 6.91 7.35
N LEU A 715 -8.48 7.83 6.54
CA LEU A 715 -7.71 8.89 5.88
C LEU A 715 -6.93 9.73 6.88
N PHE A 716 -7.64 10.33 7.83
CA PHE A 716 -7.05 11.25 8.81
C PHE A 716 -6.08 10.50 9.73
N GLN A 717 -6.44 9.29 10.17
CA GLN A 717 -5.58 8.49 11.02
C GLN A 717 -4.29 8.08 10.30
N ALA A 718 -4.36 7.70 9.03
CA ALA A 718 -3.19 7.35 8.24
C ALA A 718 -2.26 8.55 8.02
N VAL A 719 -2.81 9.71 7.62
CA VAL A 719 -2.01 10.92 7.41
C VAL A 719 -1.35 11.37 8.72
N PHE A 720 -2.11 11.37 9.83
CA PHE A 720 -1.58 11.70 11.15
C PHE A 720 -0.37 10.84 11.51
N MET A 721 -0.54 9.52 11.43
CA MET A 721 0.50 8.57 11.84
C MET A 721 1.71 8.59 10.89
N ALA A 722 1.48 8.70 9.57
CA ALA A 722 2.55 8.76 8.59
C ALA A 722 3.43 10.00 8.79
N ASN A 723 2.82 11.17 8.96
CA ASN A 723 3.55 12.43 9.05
C ASN A 723 4.15 12.67 10.44
N ALA A 724 3.49 12.25 11.53
CA ALA A 724 4.09 12.29 12.86
C ALA A 724 5.37 11.44 12.90
N GLY A 725 5.28 10.18 12.42
CA GLY A 725 6.43 9.30 12.33
C GLY A 725 7.55 9.81 11.43
N GLY A 726 7.24 10.30 10.23
CA GLY A 726 8.25 10.90 9.34
C GLY A 726 8.89 12.16 9.92
N CYS A 727 8.17 12.94 10.71
CA CYS A 727 8.70 14.12 11.40
C CYS A 727 9.71 13.74 12.48
N TRP A 728 9.40 12.72 13.30
CA TRP A 728 10.33 12.22 14.33
C TRP A 728 11.61 11.62 13.71
N ASP A 729 11.47 10.84 12.65
CA ASP A 729 12.59 10.23 11.93
C ASP A 729 13.55 11.29 11.37
N ASN A 730 13.03 12.25 10.62
CA ASN A 730 13.89 13.30 10.08
C ASN A 730 14.40 14.25 11.16
N ALA A 731 13.76 14.38 12.31
CA ALA A 731 14.34 15.07 13.46
C ALA A 731 15.57 14.32 14.02
N LYS A 732 15.55 12.97 14.05
CA LYS A 732 16.73 12.15 14.34
C LYS A 732 17.82 12.41 13.29
N LYS A 733 17.49 12.34 12.00
CA LYS A 733 18.46 12.54 10.90
C LYS A 733 19.09 13.94 10.91
N VAL A 734 18.35 15.00 11.25
CA VAL A 734 18.91 16.36 11.44
C VAL A 734 19.96 16.38 12.56
N VAL A 735 19.72 15.66 13.67
CA VAL A 735 20.70 15.59 14.77
C VAL A 735 21.93 14.77 14.39
N GLU A 736 21.73 13.70 13.63
CA GLU A 736 22.79 12.79 13.19
C GLU A 736 23.70 13.40 12.11
N VAL A 737 23.11 14.06 11.12
CA VAL A 737 23.79 14.52 9.90
C VAL A 737 24.12 16.02 9.96
N ASP A 738 23.12 16.88 10.16
CA ASP A 738 23.31 18.33 10.07
C ASP A 738 24.01 18.89 11.31
N LEU A 739 23.66 18.38 12.49
CA LEU A 739 24.26 18.82 13.76
C LEU A 739 25.47 17.97 14.17
N GLN A 740 25.61 16.77 13.63
CA GLN A 740 26.68 15.82 13.97
C GLN A 740 26.79 15.52 15.48
N GLN A 741 25.64 15.39 16.16
CA GLN A 741 25.57 15.22 17.62
C GLN A 741 25.20 13.78 18.05
N LYS A 742 25.66 12.77 17.32
CA LYS A 742 25.42 11.35 17.65
C LYS A 742 25.90 11.01 19.07
N GLY A 743 25.09 10.24 19.81
CA GLY A 743 25.38 9.82 21.18
C GLY A 743 25.11 10.86 22.28
N SER A 744 24.72 12.08 21.92
CA SER A 744 24.33 13.14 22.87
C SER A 744 22.96 12.88 23.53
N PRO A 745 22.62 13.56 24.65
CA PRO A 745 21.26 13.50 25.22
C PRO A 745 20.16 13.98 24.26
N LEU A 746 20.49 14.91 23.36
CA LEU A 746 19.59 15.34 22.29
C LEU A 746 19.30 14.19 21.33
N HIS A 747 20.36 13.49 20.92
CA HIS A 747 20.25 12.34 20.04
C HIS A 747 19.42 11.22 20.69
N ASP A 748 19.65 10.91 21.97
CA ASP A 748 18.83 9.93 22.70
C ASP A 748 17.34 10.30 22.69
N ALA A 749 17.00 11.58 22.88
CA ALA A 749 15.62 12.05 22.83
C ALA A 749 14.98 11.90 21.44
N CYS A 750 15.73 12.18 20.37
CA CYS A 750 15.25 12.00 19.00
C CYS A 750 15.10 10.51 18.62
N VAL A 751 16.00 9.64 19.07
CA VAL A 751 15.87 8.17 18.87
C VAL A 751 14.63 7.63 19.56
N VAL A 752 14.28 8.13 20.76
CA VAL A 752 13.00 7.77 21.41
C VAL A 752 11.81 8.24 20.59
N GLY A 753 11.86 9.46 20.04
CA GLY A 753 10.82 9.96 19.13
C GLY A 753 10.62 9.07 17.90
N ASP A 754 11.72 8.71 17.24
CA ASP A 754 11.71 7.88 16.04
C ASP A 754 11.16 6.48 16.32
N THR A 755 11.63 5.82 17.38
CA THR A 755 11.15 4.49 17.79
C THR A 755 9.68 4.48 18.25
N VAL A 756 9.11 5.62 18.66
CA VAL A 756 7.66 5.80 18.84
C VAL A 756 6.95 5.97 17.50
N GLY A 757 7.57 6.68 16.55
CA GLY A 757 7.09 6.94 15.19
C GLY A 757 7.11 5.73 14.26
N ASP A 758 7.98 4.77 14.49
CA ASP A 758 8.13 3.56 13.67
C ASP A 758 6.84 2.75 13.45
N PRO A 759 6.15 2.28 14.51
CA PRO A 759 4.88 1.56 14.33
C PRO A 759 3.77 2.46 13.76
N PHE A 760 3.93 3.79 13.86
CA PHE A 760 2.99 4.74 13.27
C PHE A 760 3.15 4.79 11.76
N LYS A 761 4.37 5.11 11.28
CA LYS A 761 4.63 5.41 9.87
C LYS A 761 4.74 4.16 9.00
N ASP A 762 5.23 3.03 9.51
CA ASP A 762 5.58 1.85 8.68
C ASP A 762 4.78 0.59 9.01
N THR A 763 3.89 0.64 10.01
CA THR A 763 2.94 -0.44 10.26
C THR A 763 1.50 0.04 10.16
N SER A 764 1.09 0.95 11.05
CA SER A 764 -0.32 1.28 11.22
C SER A 764 -0.86 2.15 10.08
N SER A 765 -0.17 3.24 9.72
CA SER A 765 -0.67 4.16 8.69
C SER A 765 -0.75 3.49 7.31
N VAL A 766 0.33 2.81 6.92
CA VAL A 766 0.46 2.20 5.59
C VAL A 766 -0.47 1.03 5.39
N ALA A 767 -0.81 0.31 6.45
CA ALA A 767 -1.72 -0.82 6.37
C ALA A 767 -3.20 -0.40 6.30
N LEU A 768 -3.55 0.82 6.68
CA LEU A 768 -4.93 1.33 6.56
C LEU A 768 -5.38 1.36 5.10
N ASN A 769 -4.48 1.64 4.15
CA ASN A 769 -4.80 1.67 2.72
C ASN A 769 -5.37 0.32 2.23
N PRO A 770 -4.61 -0.80 2.24
CA PRO A 770 -5.15 -2.08 1.78
C PRO A 770 -6.27 -2.60 2.68
N ILE A 771 -6.33 -2.24 3.97
CA ILE A 771 -7.45 -2.62 4.85
C ILE A 771 -8.76 -1.95 4.46
N ILE A 772 -8.75 -0.64 4.14
CA ILE A 772 -9.96 0.07 3.70
C ILE A 772 -10.46 -0.53 2.40
N LYS A 773 -9.58 -0.75 1.42
CA LYS A 773 -9.96 -1.31 0.12
C LYS A 773 -10.40 -2.76 0.22
N PHE A 774 -9.66 -3.62 0.93
CA PHE A 774 -10.05 -5.01 1.18
C PHE A 774 -11.42 -5.06 1.86
N THR A 775 -11.63 -4.29 2.94
CA THR A 775 -12.91 -4.26 3.66
C THR A 775 -14.05 -3.78 2.77
N THR A 776 -13.78 -2.83 1.86
CA THR A 776 -14.77 -2.32 0.91
C THR A 776 -15.10 -3.35 -0.16
N LEU A 777 -14.10 -3.91 -0.84
CA LEU A 777 -14.25 -4.90 -1.90
C LEU A 777 -14.86 -6.22 -1.42
N PHE A 778 -14.31 -6.76 -0.34
CA PHE A 778 -14.89 -7.94 0.28
C PHE A 778 -16.24 -7.61 0.92
N GLY A 779 -16.39 -6.38 1.41
CA GLY A 779 -17.63 -5.87 1.97
C GLY A 779 -18.78 -5.84 0.98
N THR A 780 -18.56 -5.42 -0.26
CA THR A 780 -19.61 -5.44 -1.29
C THR A 780 -20.11 -6.87 -1.51
N LEU A 781 -19.21 -7.84 -1.63
CA LEU A 781 -19.55 -9.27 -1.68
C LEU A 781 -20.33 -9.73 -0.45
N ALA A 782 -19.89 -9.35 0.75
CA ALA A 782 -20.56 -9.69 2.01
C ALA A 782 -22.00 -9.12 2.07
N MET A 783 -22.18 -7.89 1.59
CA MET A 783 -23.50 -7.24 1.56
C MET A 783 -24.40 -7.85 0.49
N GLU A 784 -23.88 -8.21 -0.68
CA GLU A 784 -24.62 -8.94 -1.71
C GLU A 784 -25.12 -10.30 -1.20
N ILE A 785 -24.30 -11.02 -0.42
CA ILE A 785 -24.73 -12.22 0.31
C ILE A 785 -25.85 -11.87 1.29
N ALA A 786 -25.70 -10.79 2.07
CA ALA A 786 -26.65 -10.39 3.11
C ALA A 786 -28.04 -10.03 2.57
N ILE A 787 -28.11 -9.40 1.39
CA ILE A 787 -29.39 -8.97 0.78
C ILE A 787 -30.03 -10.03 -0.10
N SER A 788 -29.32 -11.12 -0.41
CA SER A 788 -29.85 -12.22 -1.21
C SER A 788 -31.10 -12.81 -0.57
N GLU A 789 -32.16 -13.01 -1.36
CA GLU A 789 -33.44 -13.57 -0.89
C GLU A 789 -33.26 -14.91 -0.17
N LYS A 790 -32.30 -15.73 -0.61
CA LYS A 790 -32.01 -17.06 -0.05
C LYS A 790 -31.36 -17.02 1.34
N PHE A 791 -30.79 -15.87 1.73
CA PHE A 791 -29.92 -15.77 2.91
C PHE A 791 -30.34 -14.66 3.89
N ARG A 792 -31.04 -13.62 3.42
CA ARG A 792 -31.33 -12.40 4.20
C ARG A 792 -32.00 -12.63 5.55
N ASP A 793 -32.86 -13.65 5.67
CA ASP A 793 -33.56 -13.94 6.92
C ASP A 793 -32.63 -14.57 7.98
N VAL A 794 -31.63 -15.34 7.53
CA VAL A 794 -30.66 -16.02 8.39
C VAL A 794 -29.45 -15.13 8.68
N ALA A 795 -29.15 -14.18 7.79
CA ALA A 795 -27.95 -13.35 7.84
C ALA A 795 -27.69 -12.74 9.23
N PRO A 796 -28.64 -12.07 9.90
CA PRO A 796 -28.37 -11.45 11.21
C PRO A 796 -27.95 -12.45 12.30
N TYR A 797 -28.47 -13.69 12.27
CA TYR A 797 -28.11 -14.72 13.25
C TYR A 797 -26.66 -15.20 13.05
N ILE A 798 -26.26 -15.38 11.79
CA ILE A 798 -24.87 -15.68 11.43
C ILE A 798 -23.98 -14.47 11.74
N GLY A 799 -24.49 -13.26 11.56
CA GLY A 799 -23.84 -12.00 11.94
C GLY A 799 -23.44 -11.97 13.42
N CYS A 800 -24.31 -12.46 14.32
CA CYS A 800 -23.97 -12.61 15.75
C CYS A 800 -22.77 -13.54 15.98
N VAL A 801 -22.67 -14.65 15.24
CA VAL A 801 -21.53 -15.57 15.34
C VAL A 801 -20.24 -14.88 14.94
N PHE A 802 -20.25 -14.18 13.80
CA PHE A 802 -19.09 -13.41 13.35
C PHE A 802 -18.73 -12.27 14.29
N LEU A 803 -19.71 -11.58 14.86
CA LEU A 803 -19.47 -10.53 15.86
C LEU A 803 -18.77 -11.09 17.09
N ILE A 804 -19.22 -12.23 17.62
CA ILE A 804 -18.58 -12.88 18.78
C ILE A 804 -17.15 -13.28 18.45
N ILE A 805 -16.90 -13.85 17.27
CA ILE A 805 -15.55 -14.19 16.82
C ILE A 805 -14.68 -12.91 16.74
N ALA A 806 -15.18 -11.85 16.11
CA ALA A 806 -14.47 -10.58 15.99
C ALA A 806 -14.09 -10.03 17.38
N LEU A 807 -15.04 -9.97 18.32
CA LEU A 807 -14.80 -9.49 19.69
C LEU A 807 -13.79 -10.35 20.46
N ILE A 808 -13.81 -11.68 20.27
CA ILE A 808 -12.78 -12.57 20.83
C ILE A 808 -11.40 -12.20 20.28
N PHE A 809 -11.30 -11.92 18.98
CA PHE A 809 -10.03 -11.56 18.37
C PHE A 809 -9.56 -10.13 18.68
N VAL A 810 -10.47 -9.18 18.90
CA VAL A 810 -10.20 -7.88 19.52
C VAL A 810 -9.57 -8.06 20.91
N TRP A 811 -10.18 -8.91 21.74
CA TRP A 811 -9.61 -9.22 23.05
C TRP A 811 -8.23 -9.87 22.92
N ARG A 812 -8.06 -10.83 21.99
CA ARG A 812 -6.78 -11.51 21.76
C ARG A 812 -5.69 -10.56 21.26
N SER A 813 -6.02 -9.59 20.41
CA SER A 813 -5.04 -8.68 19.82
C SER A 813 -4.33 -7.83 20.86
N PHE A 814 -4.96 -7.60 22.01
CA PHE A 814 -4.31 -7.00 23.18
C PHE A 814 -3.84 -8.06 24.19
N TYR A 815 -4.75 -8.81 24.81
CA TYR A 815 -4.45 -9.61 26.00
C TYR A 815 -3.54 -10.82 25.75
N ARG A 816 -3.58 -11.41 24.55
CA ARG A 816 -2.67 -12.51 24.16
C ARG A 816 -1.38 -12.03 23.49
N MET A 817 -1.28 -10.74 23.24
CA MET A 817 -0.11 -10.07 22.68
C MET A 817 0.49 -9.14 23.73
N ARG A 818 0.35 -9.40 25.03
CA ARG A 818 1.03 -8.58 26.05
C ARG A 818 2.47 -9.07 26.20
N ILE A 819 3.33 -8.18 26.67
CA ILE A 819 4.62 -8.57 27.21
C ILE A 819 4.36 -9.36 28.49
N ASP A 820 4.72 -10.64 28.49
CA ASP A 820 4.61 -11.46 29.70
C ASP A 820 5.61 -10.93 30.72
N THR A 821 5.11 -10.23 31.75
CA THR A 821 5.88 -10.04 32.96
C THR A 821 5.98 -11.40 33.62
N GLN A 822 7.13 -12.07 33.46
CA GLN A 822 7.48 -13.10 34.43
C GLN A 822 7.42 -12.40 35.78
N LYS A 823 6.44 -12.79 36.62
CA LYS A 823 6.54 -12.56 38.05
C LYS A 823 7.79 -13.32 38.48
N ASN A 824 8.91 -12.61 38.53
CA ASN A 824 10.09 -13.04 39.29
C ASN A 824 9.68 -13.22 40.75
#